data_AF-A0A9X7R454-F1
#
_entry.id   AF-A0A9X7R454-F1
#
_cell.length_a   1.000
_cell.length_b   1.000
_cell.length_c   1.000
_cell.angle_alpha   90.00
_cell.angle_beta   90.00
_cell.angle_gamma   90.00
#
_symmetry.space_group_name_H-M   'P 1'
#
loop_
_entity.id
_entity.type
_entity.pdbx_description
1 polymer ?
#
loop_
_entity_poly.entity_id
_entity_poly.type
_entity_poly.pdbx_seq_one_letter_code
_entity_poly.pdbx_strand_id
1 'polypeptide(L)'
;MFRHWFASSAVRKHQSGAMRSPLALSLEARMMFDGAVAATVADTAASPGADHPAAQDKTPTDSSSHDTLAAAPTASSDQRHEVVFVDSKVANYQQLVASLKPGTEVVVLDGNKDGLQQIAQYLNGRTGIDAIHILSHGEEGEVHLGNTVLSADNLASKASQLSAIGDSLDADGDILLYGCDVAKGSGEVLLQQLSALTRADVAASTDRTGAAALGGNWTLEAHTGSIETQRPWASDSGPDYADLLALPSANQSLGDIYWTNNTGGNTVDGFTLSESTGAVRESSPGSIYFSSSSVADGNGNYYYQLTWTADNVDLGKFDLDGLVIQCFGGSMTNYQLDVSAISGGATVTQSFTFSGAQGPLTVNIDSSMFNDISGFTLRVTNLNGSTSVANMDLQQVLLTDLKGPNADPVLGGLNGRTASFTEDSGPTLIDAAGLATVSDSDSANFDGGQLRVAITSGQQSLEDVLGIRNQGTGAGQISVSGANISYGGVLIGTYTGGSGGSNLVVTFNSVATAAAAQALVRNLTYVNSNGLDPNTSARTISVTVSDGDGGTSAASNVTLSVIATNDAPMLAPANNVIGYTENAAAVALSPTLTLVDDGSSFQKATVTISDLRVGDSLTVGSPGAFATSYNSATGVLTITGGGSAAALQAVLRSVSFSSSSDDPTFGGPIPPGRSTSWSPTALALTPTPPSSRWRSPPSTTRRPCPAALTPGWVPAKTPAPRPSRSAACWPALPTPTSMAPPAESP
;
A
#
# COMPACT_ATOMS: atom_id res chain seq x y z
N MET A 1 -32.27 -35.04 -30.72
CA MET A 1 -33.17 -34.64 -31.82
C MET A 1 -33.05 -33.12 -31.93
N PHE A 2 -32.35 -32.60 -32.96
CA PHE A 2 -32.90 -31.72 -34.02
C PHE A 2 -33.81 -30.60 -33.49
N ARG A 3 -33.71 -29.30 -33.81
CA ARG A 3 -32.91 -28.45 -34.71
C ARG A 3 -33.42 -27.01 -34.43
N HIS A 4 -32.59 -25.97 -34.47
CA HIS A 4 -32.80 -24.84 -35.41
C HIS A 4 -31.70 -23.78 -35.31
N TRP A 5 -31.33 -23.28 -36.48
CA TRP A 5 -30.25 -22.36 -36.82
C TRP A 5 -30.82 -21.38 -37.87
N PHE A 6 -30.40 -20.11 -37.83
CA PHE A 6 -30.14 -19.14 -38.92
C PHE A 6 -29.76 -17.81 -38.22
N ALA A 7 -28.51 -17.34 -38.17
CA ALA A 7 -27.57 -16.83 -39.18
C ALA A 7 -27.75 -15.33 -39.53
N SER A 8 -26.70 -14.52 -39.26
CA SER A 8 -26.04 -13.68 -40.29
C SER A 8 -24.82 -12.91 -39.76
N SER A 9 -23.83 -12.83 -40.65
CA SER A 9 -22.46 -12.35 -40.52
C SER A 9 -22.29 -10.82 -40.49
N ALA A 10 -21.15 -10.35 -39.97
CA ALA A 10 -20.50 -9.14 -40.48
C ALA A 10 -18.97 -9.22 -40.35
N VAL A 11 -18.32 -8.76 -41.42
CA VAL A 11 -16.92 -8.89 -41.81
C VAL A 11 -16.05 -7.79 -41.18
N ARG A 12 -14.83 -8.17 -40.73
CA ARG A 12 -13.76 -7.26 -40.29
C ARG A 12 -13.14 -6.51 -41.48
N LYS A 13 -13.03 -5.19 -41.38
CA LYS A 13 -12.14 -4.36 -42.20
C LYS A 13 -10.95 -3.92 -41.34
N HIS A 14 -9.74 -4.33 -41.72
CA HIS A 14 -8.49 -3.73 -41.28
C HIS A 14 -8.26 -2.41 -42.04
N GLN A 15 -7.93 -1.34 -41.32
CA GLN A 15 -7.30 -0.14 -41.87
C GLN A 15 -5.96 0.07 -41.16
N SER A 16 -4.88 0.05 -41.93
CA SER A 16 -3.55 0.47 -41.51
C SER A 16 -3.45 2.00 -41.52
N GLY A 17 -2.96 2.59 -40.43
CA GLY A 17 -2.61 4.01 -40.35
C GLY A 17 -1.22 4.17 -39.74
N ALA A 18 -0.32 4.80 -40.50
CA ALA A 18 1.11 4.93 -40.28
C ALA A 18 1.50 5.64 -38.97
N MET A 19 2.56 5.13 -38.30
CA MET A 19 3.25 5.81 -37.22
C MET A 19 4.10 6.97 -37.75
N ARG A 20 4.04 8.11 -37.05
CA ARG A 20 4.97 9.25 -37.19
C ARG A 20 6.10 9.10 -36.18
N SER A 21 7.34 9.26 -36.64
CA SER A 21 8.55 9.38 -35.80
C SER A 21 8.55 10.66 -34.95
N PRO A 22 9.09 10.63 -33.73
CA PRO A 22 9.62 11.82 -33.07
C PRO A 22 11.14 11.94 -33.22
N LEU A 23 11.56 13.20 -33.15
CA LEU A 23 12.87 13.76 -33.44
C LEU A 23 13.90 13.46 -32.34
N ALA A 24 15.14 13.25 -32.77
CA ALA A 24 16.32 13.13 -31.93
C ALA A 24 16.74 14.48 -31.32
N LEU A 25 17.15 14.48 -30.05
CA LEU A 25 18.02 15.50 -29.46
C LEU A 25 19.03 14.88 -28.49
N SER A 26 20.31 15.08 -28.85
CA SER A 26 21.56 15.21 -28.08
C SER A 26 21.97 14.17 -27.02
N LEU A 27 22.95 13.35 -27.39
CA LEU A 27 23.96 12.73 -26.50
C LEU A 27 25.01 13.76 -26.09
N GLU A 28 25.38 13.82 -24.81
CA GLU A 28 26.63 14.44 -24.34
C GLU A 28 27.79 13.42 -24.23
N ALA A 29 29.01 13.95 -24.16
CA ALA A 29 30.26 13.36 -24.63
C ALA A 29 30.87 12.27 -23.73
N ARG A 30 31.40 11.21 -24.36
CA ARG A 30 32.29 10.23 -23.74
C ARG A 30 33.71 10.82 -23.62
N MET A 31 34.22 10.94 -22.41
CA MET A 31 35.67 11.07 -22.20
C MET A 31 36.29 9.69 -22.44
N MET A 32 37.10 9.58 -23.50
CA MET A 32 37.96 8.43 -23.75
C MET A 32 39.38 8.89 -23.44
N PHE A 33 40.01 8.30 -22.42
CA PHE A 33 41.43 8.51 -22.12
C PHE A 33 42.25 7.53 -22.97
N ASP A 34 42.95 8.08 -23.97
CA ASP A 34 44.08 7.42 -24.63
C ASP A 34 45.37 7.85 -23.89
N GLY A 35 46.28 6.90 -23.68
CA GLY A 35 47.45 7.10 -22.86
C GLY A 35 48.43 5.93 -22.91
N ALA A 36 48.89 5.57 -24.11
CA ALA A 36 50.08 4.74 -24.27
C ALA A 36 51.21 5.57 -24.89
N VAL A 37 52.21 6.01 -24.12
CA VAL A 37 53.57 6.31 -24.62
C VAL A 37 54.63 6.17 -23.50
N ALA A 38 55.68 5.41 -23.85
CA ALA A 38 57.07 5.45 -23.43
C ALA A 38 57.49 4.95 -22.03
N ALA A 39 58.17 3.79 -22.05
CA ALA A 39 59.36 3.58 -21.23
C ALA A 39 60.51 3.10 -22.14
N THR A 40 61.51 3.96 -22.33
CA THR A 40 62.81 3.62 -22.92
C THR A 40 63.78 3.11 -21.85
N VAL A 41 64.43 2.01 -22.22
CA VAL A 41 65.63 1.33 -21.71
C VAL A 41 66.80 2.21 -21.19
N ALA A 42 67.36 1.78 -20.05
CA ALA A 42 68.80 1.68 -19.64
C ALA A 42 68.83 1.67 -18.08
N ASP A 43 69.58 0.86 -17.33
CA ASP A 43 70.87 0.23 -17.58
C ASP A 43 71.17 -0.91 -16.54
N THR A 44 72.04 -1.83 -16.98
CA THR A 44 73.03 -2.69 -16.27
C THR A 44 72.70 -3.73 -15.17
N ALA A 45 72.82 -5.00 -15.60
CA ALA A 45 73.68 -6.09 -15.11
C ALA A 45 73.70 -6.50 -13.61
N ALA A 46 73.32 -7.76 -13.34
CA ALA A 46 74.28 -8.89 -13.26
C ALA A 46 73.64 -10.09 -12.54
N SER A 47 73.62 -11.26 -13.19
CA SER A 47 73.72 -12.54 -12.49
C SER A 47 74.33 -13.58 -13.44
N PRO A 48 75.50 -14.16 -13.15
CA PRO A 48 76.09 -15.21 -13.96
C PRO A 48 75.81 -16.60 -13.37
N GLY A 49 75.69 -17.58 -14.27
CA GLY A 49 76.31 -18.89 -14.07
C GLY A 49 75.40 -20.01 -13.61
N ALA A 50 74.83 -20.72 -14.59
CA ALA A 50 74.75 -22.18 -14.51
C ALA A 50 75.72 -22.74 -15.56
N ASP A 51 76.67 -23.54 -15.10
CA ASP A 51 77.70 -24.28 -15.83
C ASP A 51 77.99 -25.49 -14.91
N HIS A 52 78.07 -26.77 -15.30
CA HIS A 52 78.55 -27.50 -16.49
C HIS A 52 78.19 -29.01 -16.23
N PRO A 53 78.47 -30.02 -17.09
CA PRO A 53 78.44 -30.09 -18.56
C PRO A 53 78.09 -31.47 -19.19
N ALA A 54 78.21 -31.49 -20.53
CA ALA A 54 78.67 -32.55 -21.44
C ALA A 54 77.58 -33.44 -22.09
N ALA A 55 77.61 -33.75 -23.39
CA ALA A 55 78.40 -33.34 -24.56
C ALA A 55 77.75 -33.94 -25.83
N GLN A 56 77.91 -33.24 -26.97
CA GLN A 56 78.03 -33.69 -28.37
C GLN A 56 76.87 -34.48 -29.03
N ASP A 57 76.11 -33.88 -29.96
CA ASP A 57 76.39 -33.59 -31.39
C ASP A 57 76.23 -34.79 -32.34
N LYS A 58 75.13 -34.78 -33.14
CA LYS A 58 75.13 -34.89 -34.62
C LYS A 58 73.71 -35.04 -35.21
N THR A 59 73.33 -34.09 -36.05
CA THR A 59 72.34 -34.21 -37.16
C THR A 59 72.99 -34.90 -38.38
N PRO A 60 72.33 -35.19 -39.55
CA PRO A 60 70.99 -34.81 -40.03
C PRO A 60 70.16 -35.88 -40.83
N THR A 61 68.88 -35.54 -41.08
CA THR A 61 67.99 -35.86 -42.24
C THR A 61 67.65 -37.31 -42.64
N ASP A 62 66.34 -37.64 -42.67
CA ASP A 62 65.64 -37.97 -43.94
C ASP A 62 64.11 -37.78 -43.83
N SER A 63 63.50 -37.41 -44.96
CA SER A 63 62.09 -37.06 -45.17
C SER A 63 61.30 -38.21 -45.79
N SER A 64 59.99 -38.27 -45.54
CA SER A 64 58.91 -38.47 -46.55
C SER A 64 57.60 -38.75 -45.81
N SER A 65 56.71 -37.76 -45.66
CA SER A 65 55.63 -37.39 -46.60
C SER A 65 54.35 -38.21 -46.40
N HIS A 66 53.26 -37.54 -46.03
CA HIS A 66 52.04 -37.54 -46.84
C HIS A 66 51.24 -36.27 -46.55
N ASP A 67 51.10 -35.47 -47.61
CA ASP A 67 50.25 -34.30 -47.75
C ASP A 67 48.81 -34.76 -48.02
N THR A 68 47.86 -34.21 -47.26
CA THR A 68 46.53 -33.86 -47.76
C THR A 68 46.04 -32.60 -47.05
N LEU A 69 46.30 -31.46 -47.67
CA LEU A 69 45.36 -30.34 -47.93
C LEU A 69 44.34 -29.98 -46.83
N ALA A 70 44.73 -28.98 -46.05
CA ALA A 70 43.97 -27.82 -45.58
C ALA A 70 42.41 -27.87 -45.66
N ALA A 71 41.78 -28.09 -44.50
CA ALA A 71 40.63 -27.27 -44.13
C ALA A 71 41.18 -26.01 -43.44
N ALA A 72 40.70 -24.84 -43.88
CA ALA A 72 41.01 -23.57 -43.22
C ALA A 72 40.64 -23.68 -41.72
N PRO A 73 41.44 -23.12 -40.80
CA PRO A 73 41.02 -23.01 -39.41
C PRO A 73 39.75 -22.16 -39.42
N THR A 74 38.64 -22.78 -39.06
CA THR A 74 37.41 -22.10 -38.70
C THR A 74 37.76 -21.03 -37.68
N ALA A 75 37.28 -19.81 -37.90
CA ALA A 75 37.34 -18.75 -36.90
C ALA A 75 36.82 -19.31 -35.57
N SER A 76 37.58 -19.12 -34.49
CA SER A 76 37.19 -19.52 -33.14
C SER A 76 35.83 -18.88 -32.80
N SER A 77 34.82 -19.73 -32.68
CA SER A 77 33.44 -19.39 -32.31
C SER A 77 33.23 -19.54 -30.79
N ASP A 78 34.26 -19.31 -29.98
CA ASP A 78 34.36 -19.88 -28.63
C ASP A 78 34.46 -18.81 -27.53
N GLN A 79 33.75 -17.69 -27.69
CA GLN A 79 33.56 -16.72 -26.61
C GLN A 79 32.08 -16.68 -26.30
N ARG A 80 31.67 -17.43 -25.26
CA ARG A 80 30.33 -17.33 -24.70
C ARG A 80 30.09 -15.91 -24.18
N HIS A 81 28.92 -15.37 -24.45
CA HIS A 81 28.47 -14.07 -23.99
C HIS A 81 27.73 -14.23 -22.67
N GLU A 82 28.44 -14.02 -21.57
CA GLU A 82 27.91 -14.14 -20.22
C GLU A 82 27.89 -12.78 -19.52
N VAL A 83 26.88 -12.54 -18.70
CA VAL A 83 26.78 -11.33 -17.86
C VAL A 83 26.64 -11.73 -16.41
N VAL A 84 27.44 -11.11 -15.54
CA VAL A 84 27.40 -11.30 -14.09
C VAL A 84 26.80 -10.06 -13.43
N PHE A 85 25.65 -10.23 -12.80
CA PHE A 85 25.06 -9.22 -11.92
C PHE A 85 25.48 -9.50 -10.47
N VAL A 86 25.97 -8.48 -9.79
CA VAL A 86 26.36 -8.56 -8.38
C VAL A 86 25.57 -7.52 -7.60
N ASP A 87 24.82 -7.94 -6.60
CA ASP A 87 24.11 -7.02 -5.72
C ASP A 87 25.09 -6.27 -4.81
N SER A 88 24.99 -4.94 -4.74
CA SER A 88 25.84 -4.15 -3.85
C SER A 88 25.56 -4.34 -2.36
N LYS A 89 24.42 -4.95 -2.00
CA LYS A 89 24.08 -5.28 -0.60
C LYS A 89 24.85 -6.48 -0.08
N VAL A 90 25.38 -7.32 -0.96
CA VAL A 90 26.25 -8.42 -0.53
C VAL A 90 27.51 -7.86 0.12
N ALA A 91 27.80 -8.31 1.34
CA ALA A 91 29.04 -8.02 2.07
C ALA A 91 30.25 -8.08 1.15
N ASN A 92 31.13 -7.08 1.20
CA ASN A 92 32.40 -7.09 0.47
C ASN A 92 32.29 -7.48 -1.02
N TYR A 93 31.19 -7.14 -1.71
CA TYR A 93 30.93 -7.56 -3.11
C TYR A 93 32.09 -7.26 -4.08
N GLN A 94 32.96 -6.30 -3.76
CA GLN A 94 34.16 -5.99 -4.54
C GLN A 94 35.12 -7.19 -4.64
N GLN A 95 35.16 -8.07 -3.62
CA GLN A 95 35.92 -9.32 -3.65
C GLN A 95 35.36 -10.31 -4.69
N LEU A 96 34.03 -10.39 -4.81
CA LEU A 96 33.35 -11.19 -5.84
C LEU A 96 33.69 -10.68 -7.23
N VAL A 97 33.58 -9.36 -7.44
CA VAL A 97 33.92 -8.72 -8.72
C VAL A 97 35.38 -8.94 -9.09
N ALA A 98 36.31 -8.83 -8.13
CA ALA A 98 37.74 -9.05 -8.36
C ALA A 98 38.09 -10.52 -8.68
N SER A 99 37.24 -11.47 -8.29
CA SER A 99 37.46 -12.90 -8.49
C SER A 99 36.93 -13.44 -9.83
N LEU A 100 36.22 -12.61 -10.60
CA LEU A 100 35.70 -13.00 -11.91
C LEU A 100 36.84 -13.20 -12.92
N LYS A 101 36.61 -14.09 -13.91
CA LYS A 101 37.56 -14.31 -14.99
C LYS A 101 37.83 -13.00 -15.76
N PRO A 102 39.06 -12.78 -16.25
CA PRO A 102 39.35 -11.61 -17.09
C PRO A 102 38.43 -11.58 -18.33
N GLY A 103 37.82 -10.44 -18.60
CA GLY A 103 36.91 -10.25 -19.73
C GLY A 103 35.44 -10.59 -19.45
N THR A 104 35.10 -11.07 -18.26
CA THR A 104 33.71 -11.24 -17.83
C THR A 104 32.98 -9.89 -17.77
N GLU A 105 31.80 -9.81 -18.37
CA GLU A 105 30.95 -8.63 -18.27
C GLU A 105 30.28 -8.61 -16.89
N VAL A 106 30.47 -7.53 -16.13
CA VAL A 106 29.96 -7.39 -14.76
C VAL A 106 29.14 -6.12 -14.58
N VAL A 107 28.01 -6.25 -13.88
CA VAL A 107 27.10 -5.15 -13.54
C VAL A 107 26.83 -5.19 -12.04
N VAL A 108 27.19 -4.12 -11.34
CA VAL A 108 26.84 -3.97 -9.92
C VAL A 108 25.46 -3.33 -9.81
N LEU A 109 24.51 -4.01 -9.17
CA LEU A 109 23.17 -3.51 -8.93
C LEU A 109 23.19 -2.52 -7.76
N ASP A 110 22.44 -1.43 -7.88
CA ASP A 110 22.21 -0.50 -6.77
C ASP A 110 21.26 -1.15 -5.77
N GLY A 111 21.76 -1.42 -4.56
CA GLY A 111 21.05 -2.05 -3.45
C GLY A 111 19.77 -1.34 -3.03
N ASN A 112 19.61 -0.05 -3.35
CA ASN A 112 18.46 0.76 -2.95
C ASN A 112 17.37 0.85 -4.03
N LYS A 113 17.51 0.13 -5.14
CA LYS A 113 16.56 0.13 -6.27
C LYS A 113 16.05 -1.28 -6.54
N ASP A 114 14.98 -1.39 -7.34
CA ASP A 114 14.44 -2.68 -7.79
C ASP A 114 15.51 -3.37 -8.67
N GLY A 115 16.14 -4.42 -8.15
CA GLY A 115 17.23 -5.13 -8.82
C GLY A 115 16.77 -5.86 -10.07
N LEU A 116 15.55 -6.42 -10.07
CA LEU A 116 14.99 -7.07 -11.26
C LEU A 116 14.76 -6.05 -12.39
N GLN A 117 14.30 -4.85 -12.05
CA GLN A 117 14.14 -3.76 -13.00
C GLN A 117 15.49 -3.31 -13.57
N GLN A 118 16.53 -3.21 -12.73
CA GLN A 118 17.88 -2.88 -13.19
C GLN A 118 18.42 -3.91 -14.18
N ILE A 119 18.26 -5.21 -13.89
CA ILE A 119 18.65 -6.30 -14.81
C ILE A 119 17.87 -6.18 -16.13
N ALA A 120 16.55 -6.06 -16.08
CA ALA A 120 15.71 -5.95 -17.28
C ALA A 120 16.05 -4.70 -18.12
N GLN A 121 16.38 -3.57 -17.48
CA GLN A 121 16.82 -2.36 -18.16
C GLN A 121 18.17 -2.53 -18.84
N TYR A 122 19.12 -3.18 -18.16
CA TYR A 122 20.46 -3.44 -18.69
C TYR A 122 20.41 -4.35 -19.92
N LEU A 123 19.55 -5.37 -19.88
CA LEU A 123 19.40 -6.37 -20.94
C LEU A 123 18.49 -5.92 -22.09
N ASN A 124 17.80 -4.77 -21.96
CA ASN A 124 16.83 -4.32 -22.94
C ASN A 124 17.46 -4.16 -24.34
N GLY A 125 16.92 -4.89 -25.31
CA GLY A 125 17.37 -4.85 -26.70
C GLY A 125 18.66 -5.64 -26.99
N ARG A 126 19.18 -6.38 -25.99
CA ARG A 126 20.27 -7.34 -26.18
C ARG A 126 19.68 -8.71 -26.53
N THR A 127 20.47 -9.52 -27.22
CA THR A 127 20.15 -10.90 -27.65
C THR A 127 21.44 -11.70 -27.73
N GLY A 128 21.37 -13.02 -27.69
CA GLY A 128 22.56 -13.85 -27.86
C GLY A 128 23.42 -13.93 -26.61
N ILE A 129 22.77 -13.95 -25.43
CA ILE A 129 23.42 -14.12 -24.13
C ILE A 129 23.31 -15.60 -23.76
N ASP A 130 24.45 -16.24 -23.55
CA ASP A 130 24.53 -17.65 -23.21
C ASP A 130 24.28 -17.90 -21.72
N ALA A 131 24.57 -16.94 -20.85
CA ALA A 131 24.24 -17.04 -19.43
C ALA A 131 24.11 -15.70 -18.71
N ILE A 132 23.23 -15.70 -17.72
CA ILE A 132 23.10 -14.65 -16.72
C ILE A 132 23.44 -15.25 -15.36
N HIS A 133 24.49 -14.74 -14.73
CA HIS A 133 24.85 -15.06 -13.35
C HIS A 133 24.35 -13.95 -12.44
N ILE A 134 23.71 -14.29 -11.34
CA ILE A 134 23.21 -13.33 -10.35
C ILE A 134 23.79 -13.72 -8.99
N LEU A 135 24.61 -12.85 -8.42
CA LEU A 135 25.20 -13.01 -7.09
C LEU A 135 24.49 -12.05 -6.14
N SER A 136 23.72 -12.60 -5.20
CA SER A 136 22.90 -11.84 -4.28
C SER A 136 22.64 -12.63 -2.99
N HIS A 137 22.02 -12.01 -1.99
CA HIS A 137 21.50 -12.79 -0.86
C HIS A 137 20.35 -13.70 -1.31
N GLY A 138 20.20 -14.82 -0.61
CA GLY A 138 19.09 -15.74 -0.75
C GLY A 138 18.67 -16.31 0.60
N GLU A 139 17.44 -16.83 0.64
CA GLU A 139 16.84 -17.61 1.71
C GLU A 139 16.00 -18.75 1.11
N GLU A 140 15.38 -19.59 1.94
CA GLU A 140 14.51 -20.69 1.49
C GLU A 140 13.36 -20.18 0.58
N GLY A 141 13.54 -20.32 -0.74
CA GLY A 141 12.56 -19.92 -1.74
C GLY A 141 12.56 -18.44 -2.13
N GLU A 142 13.61 -17.70 -1.76
CA GLU A 142 13.70 -16.26 -2.00
C GLU A 142 15.05 -15.82 -2.59
N VAL A 143 15.01 -14.84 -3.50
CA VAL A 143 16.21 -14.18 -4.05
C VAL A 143 16.09 -12.67 -3.83
N HIS A 144 17.07 -12.06 -3.19
CA HIS A 144 17.07 -10.63 -2.87
C HIS A 144 17.84 -9.85 -3.92
N LEU A 145 17.17 -8.96 -4.66
CA LEU A 145 17.76 -8.13 -5.72
C LEU A 145 17.47 -6.65 -5.45
N GLY A 146 18.44 -5.98 -4.87
CA GLY A 146 18.39 -4.60 -4.41
C GLY A 146 17.38 -4.43 -3.28
N ASN A 147 16.27 -3.76 -3.56
CA ASN A 147 15.14 -3.64 -2.63
C ASN A 147 13.94 -4.52 -3.02
N THR A 148 14.14 -5.48 -3.92
CA THR A 148 13.09 -6.40 -4.38
C THR A 148 13.43 -7.82 -3.97
N VAL A 149 12.47 -8.54 -3.40
CA VAL A 149 12.58 -9.98 -3.17
C VAL A 149 11.84 -10.70 -4.30
N LEU A 150 12.38 -11.80 -4.82
CA LEU A 150 11.69 -12.68 -5.75
C LEU A 150 11.33 -13.97 -5.03
N SER A 151 10.05 -14.31 -5.03
CA SER A 151 9.50 -15.54 -4.44
C SER A 151 8.42 -16.12 -5.35
N ALA A 152 8.09 -17.41 -5.15
CA ALA A 152 7.03 -18.07 -5.92
C ALA A 152 5.65 -17.37 -5.83
N ASP A 153 5.44 -16.52 -4.82
CA ASP A 153 4.19 -15.80 -4.60
C ASP A 153 4.10 -14.50 -5.42
N ASN A 154 5.23 -13.86 -5.72
CA ASN A 154 5.26 -12.55 -6.36
C ASN A 154 5.67 -12.58 -7.85
N LEU A 155 6.27 -13.67 -8.35
CA LEU A 155 6.77 -13.78 -9.73
C LEU A 155 5.71 -13.51 -10.80
N ALA A 156 4.46 -13.91 -10.57
CA ALA A 156 3.37 -13.68 -11.50
C ALA A 156 3.15 -12.19 -11.80
N SER A 157 3.36 -11.32 -10.81
CA SER A 157 3.27 -9.86 -10.99
C SER A 157 4.45 -9.28 -11.79
N LYS A 158 5.60 -9.98 -11.79
CA LYS A 158 6.86 -9.60 -12.45
C LYS A 158 7.05 -10.26 -13.82
N ALA A 159 6.07 -11.02 -14.29
CA ALA A 159 6.13 -11.82 -15.52
C ALA A 159 6.61 -11.05 -16.75
N SER A 160 6.21 -9.79 -16.91
CA SER A 160 6.64 -8.96 -18.05
C SER A 160 8.14 -8.62 -18.03
N GLN A 161 8.71 -8.37 -16.85
CA GLN A 161 10.15 -8.12 -16.68
C GLN A 161 10.95 -9.39 -16.89
N LEU A 162 10.49 -10.51 -16.31
CA LEU A 162 11.13 -11.82 -16.45
C LEU A 162 11.11 -12.31 -17.90
N SER A 163 9.99 -12.13 -18.61
CA SER A 163 9.93 -12.44 -20.05
C SER A 163 10.92 -11.60 -20.85
N ALA A 164 11.08 -10.32 -20.52
CA ALA A 164 12.01 -9.44 -21.22
C ALA A 164 13.48 -9.79 -20.95
N ILE A 165 13.80 -10.27 -19.74
CA ILE A 165 15.12 -10.83 -19.42
C ILE A 165 15.34 -12.11 -20.24
N GLY A 166 14.34 -13.00 -20.26
CA GLY A 166 14.35 -14.22 -21.06
C GLY A 166 14.53 -13.98 -22.56
N ASP A 167 13.92 -12.93 -23.12
CA ASP A 167 14.07 -12.54 -24.53
C ASP A 167 15.52 -12.14 -24.91
N SER A 168 16.39 -11.87 -23.93
CA SER A 168 17.79 -11.54 -24.17
C SER A 168 18.71 -12.76 -24.24
N LEU A 169 18.26 -13.89 -23.69
CA LEU A 169 19.00 -15.15 -23.68
C LEU A 169 18.88 -15.88 -25.02
N ASP A 170 19.89 -16.68 -25.34
CA ASP A 170 19.79 -17.67 -26.41
C ASP A 170 18.89 -18.85 -26.01
N ALA A 171 18.57 -19.71 -26.98
CA ALA A 171 17.63 -20.81 -26.80
C ALA A 171 18.04 -21.81 -25.71
N ASP A 172 19.35 -21.98 -25.52
CA ASP A 172 19.97 -22.82 -24.48
C ASP A 172 20.63 -21.94 -23.40
N GLY A 173 20.12 -20.72 -23.20
CA GLY A 173 20.70 -19.76 -22.25
C GLY A 173 20.31 -20.05 -20.81
N ASP A 174 21.28 -19.94 -19.91
CA ASP A 174 21.11 -20.27 -18.49
C ASP A 174 20.93 -19.03 -17.59
N ILE A 175 20.19 -19.20 -16.49
CA ILE A 175 20.17 -18.27 -15.37
C ILE A 175 20.69 -18.99 -14.12
N LEU A 176 21.79 -18.49 -13.56
CA LEU A 176 22.46 -19.06 -12.40
C LEU A 176 22.31 -18.11 -11.21
N LEU A 177 21.59 -18.55 -10.18
CA LEU A 177 21.29 -17.79 -8.98
C LEU A 177 22.21 -18.25 -7.85
N TYR A 178 23.20 -17.42 -7.53
CA TYR A 178 24.09 -17.61 -6.38
C TYR A 178 23.55 -16.80 -5.20
N GLY A 179 22.94 -17.49 -4.25
CA GLY A 179 22.44 -16.98 -2.98
C GLY A 179 22.15 -18.17 -2.07
N CYS A 180 22.26 -18.02 -0.75
CA CYS A 180 22.03 -19.14 0.16
C CYS A 180 20.62 -19.71 0.06
N ASP A 181 20.48 -21.03 0.13
CA ASP A 181 19.22 -21.78 0.31
C ASP A 181 18.08 -21.46 -0.71
N VAL A 182 18.35 -20.74 -1.80
CA VAL A 182 17.34 -20.24 -2.77
C VAL A 182 16.40 -21.32 -3.28
N ALA A 183 16.92 -22.51 -3.59
CA ALA A 183 16.15 -23.64 -4.12
C ALA A 183 15.71 -24.65 -3.05
N LYS A 184 15.95 -24.39 -1.77
CA LYS A 184 15.50 -25.26 -0.69
C LYS A 184 13.99 -25.14 -0.50
N GLY A 185 13.34 -26.25 -0.14
CA GLY A 185 11.92 -26.28 0.21
C GLY A 185 11.00 -25.65 -0.85
N SER A 186 10.39 -24.51 -0.54
CA SER A 186 9.54 -23.74 -1.47
C SER A 186 10.28 -23.26 -2.72
N GLY A 187 11.62 -23.19 -2.68
CA GLY A 187 12.48 -22.76 -3.79
C GLY A 187 12.43 -23.62 -5.04
N GLU A 188 12.04 -24.90 -4.94
CA GLU A 188 11.81 -25.71 -6.14
C GLU A 188 10.67 -25.13 -7.01
N VAL A 189 9.64 -24.57 -6.38
CA VAL A 189 8.53 -23.91 -7.08
C VAL A 189 8.98 -22.59 -7.68
N LEU A 190 9.82 -21.83 -6.97
CA LEU A 190 10.44 -20.60 -7.48
C LEU A 190 11.20 -20.88 -8.78
N LEU A 191 12.08 -21.91 -8.80
CA LEU A 191 12.86 -22.27 -9.99
C LEU A 191 11.97 -22.66 -11.17
N GLN A 192 10.93 -23.46 -10.94
CA GLN A 192 9.97 -23.86 -11.98
C GLN A 192 9.25 -22.65 -12.58
N GLN A 193 8.82 -21.71 -11.75
CA GLN A 193 8.14 -20.50 -12.23
C GLN A 193 9.09 -19.54 -12.95
N LEU A 194 10.32 -19.36 -12.45
CA LEU A 194 11.34 -18.56 -13.11
C LEU A 194 11.62 -19.11 -14.50
N SER A 195 11.93 -20.41 -14.61
CA SER A 195 12.16 -21.08 -15.89
C SER A 195 10.97 -20.94 -16.84
N ALA A 196 9.74 -21.08 -16.34
CA ALA A 196 8.54 -20.91 -17.17
C ALA A 196 8.36 -19.46 -17.69
N LEU A 197 8.70 -18.46 -16.88
CA LEU A 197 8.51 -17.04 -17.21
C LEU A 197 9.64 -16.49 -18.08
N THR A 198 10.88 -16.93 -17.87
CA THR A 198 12.04 -16.54 -18.67
C THR A 198 12.21 -17.40 -19.92
N ARG A 199 11.71 -18.65 -19.90
CA ARG A 199 11.99 -19.71 -20.88
C ARG A 199 13.47 -20.11 -20.92
N ALA A 200 14.16 -19.92 -19.81
CA ALA A 200 15.55 -20.29 -19.62
C ALA A 200 15.67 -21.50 -18.71
N ASP A 201 16.82 -22.16 -18.77
CA ASP A 201 17.21 -23.13 -17.78
C ASP A 201 17.74 -22.37 -16.55
N VAL A 202 17.35 -22.80 -15.34
CA VAL A 202 17.59 -22.04 -14.11
C VAL A 202 18.22 -22.95 -13.07
N ALA A 203 19.32 -22.52 -12.46
CA ALA A 203 20.00 -23.21 -11.37
C ALA A 203 20.15 -22.32 -10.13
N ALA A 204 20.07 -22.92 -8.94
CA ALA A 204 20.32 -22.23 -7.67
C ALA A 204 20.80 -23.20 -6.57
N SER A 205 21.31 -22.68 -5.45
CA SER A 205 21.78 -23.53 -4.34
C SER A 205 20.63 -23.99 -3.44
N THR A 206 20.81 -25.16 -2.84
CA THR A 206 19.90 -25.72 -1.81
C THR A 206 20.48 -25.59 -0.40
N ASP A 207 21.70 -25.08 -0.29
CA ASP A 207 22.41 -24.82 0.96
C ASP A 207 23.14 -23.46 0.92
N ARG A 208 23.99 -23.23 1.92
CA ARG A 208 24.73 -21.97 2.08
C ARG A 208 25.71 -21.77 0.92
N THR A 209 25.55 -20.65 0.21
CA THR A 209 26.48 -20.22 -0.84
C THR A 209 27.54 -19.26 -0.28
N GLY A 210 28.85 -19.53 -0.48
CA GLY A 210 29.94 -18.66 -0.04
C GLY A 210 31.17 -19.37 0.52
N ALA A 211 31.85 -18.72 1.46
CA ALA A 211 33.11 -19.20 2.04
C ALA A 211 32.97 -20.55 2.76
N ALA A 212 33.85 -21.50 2.41
CA ALA A 212 33.90 -22.83 3.04
C ALA A 212 34.22 -22.78 4.55
N ALA A 213 34.98 -21.77 4.99
CA ALA A 213 35.28 -21.56 6.41
C ALA A 213 34.02 -21.23 7.24
N LEU A 214 32.96 -20.72 6.60
CA LEU A 214 31.66 -20.40 7.19
C LEU A 214 30.61 -21.50 6.91
N GLY A 215 31.05 -22.65 6.37
CA GLY A 215 30.16 -23.77 6.04
C GLY A 215 29.39 -23.59 4.73
N GLY A 216 29.76 -22.62 3.89
CA GLY A 216 29.20 -22.44 2.55
C GLY A 216 29.96 -23.17 1.46
N ASN A 217 29.37 -23.26 0.27
CA ASN A 217 30.05 -23.69 -0.95
C ASN A 217 29.54 -22.89 -2.17
N TRP A 218 29.91 -23.24 -3.40
CA TRP A 218 29.54 -22.47 -4.60
C TRP A 218 28.76 -23.27 -5.63
N THR A 219 28.27 -24.44 -5.23
CA THR A 219 27.53 -25.38 -6.07
C THR A 219 26.06 -24.97 -6.12
N LEU A 220 25.45 -25.20 -7.28
CA LEU A 220 24.02 -25.00 -7.48
C LEU A 220 23.41 -26.39 -7.66
N GLU A 221 22.88 -26.96 -6.58
CA GLU A 221 22.44 -28.36 -6.55
C GLU A 221 21.10 -28.57 -7.26
N ALA A 222 20.25 -27.54 -7.28
CA ALA A 222 18.94 -27.59 -7.89
C ALA A 222 18.93 -26.83 -9.21
N HIS A 223 18.26 -27.41 -10.21
CA HIS A 223 18.10 -26.79 -11.51
C HIS A 223 16.83 -27.26 -12.22
N THR A 224 16.44 -26.48 -13.21
CA THR A 224 15.41 -26.77 -14.20
C THR A 224 16.06 -26.71 -15.57
N GLY A 225 15.80 -27.73 -16.40
CA GLY A 225 16.45 -27.87 -17.71
C GLY A 225 17.84 -28.50 -17.63
N SER A 226 18.72 -28.17 -18.58
CA SER A 226 20.13 -28.61 -18.57
C SER A 226 21.02 -27.39 -18.33
N ILE A 227 22.11 -27.55 -17.57
CA ILE A 227 23.01 -26.43 -17.24
C ILE A 227 24.36 -26.71 -17.85
N GLU A 228 24.63 -26.10 -19.00
CA GLU A 228 25.91 -26.19 -19.71
C GLU A 228 26.88 -25.07 -19.30
N THR A 229 26.38 -24.08 -18.56
CA THR A 229 27.17 -22.93 -18.14
C THR A 229 28.27 -23.26 -17.14
N GLN A 230 29.47 -22.73 -17.42
CA GLN A 230 30.58 -22.79 -16.50
C GLN A 230 30.51 -21.67 -15.45
N ARG A 231 31.14 -21.89 -14.30
CA ARG A 231 31.22 -20.86 -13.24
C ARG A 231 32.02 -19.64 -13.73
N PRO A 232 31.67 -18.42 -13.26
CA PRO A 232 32.26 -17.19 -13.78
C PRO A 232 33.65 -16.86 -13.18
N TRP A 233 34.13 -17.66 -12.23
CA TRP A 233 35.47 -17.58 -11.63
C TRP A 233 36.35 -18.78 -12.03
N ALA A 234 37.67 -18.62 -11.87
CA ALA A 234 38.65 -19.60 -12.35
C ALA A 234 38.90 -20.80 -11.42
N SER A 235 38.61 -20.67 -10.12
CA SER A 235 38.89 -21.72 -9.12
C SER A 235 37.69 -22.64 -8.88
N ASP A 236 37.92 -23.94 -8.80
CA ASP A 236 36.89 -24.93 -8.43
C ASP A 236 36.39 -24.73 -6.98
N SER A 237 37.19 -24.07 -6.13
CA SER A 237 36.82 -23.74 -4.75
C SER A 237 35.90 -22.53 -4.61
N GLY A 238 35.59 -21.83 -5.72
CA GLY A 238 34.85 -20.56 -5.68
C GLY A 238 35.72 -19.31 -5.86
N PRO A 239 35.11 -18.11 -5.86
CA PRO A 239 35.81 -16.84 -5.78
C PRO A 239 36.58 -16.71 -4.46
N ASP A 240 37.58 -15.82 -4.44
CA ASP A 240 38.27 -15.40 -3.20
C ASP A 240 37.34 -14.45 -2.44
N TYR A 241 36.41 -15.04 -1.69
CA TYR A 241 35.35 -14.36 -0.97
C TYR A 241 35.26 -14.93 0.45
N ALA A 242 35.32 -14.05 1.44
CA ALA A 242 35.41 -14.44 2.85
C ALA A 242 34.06 -14.65 3.55
N ASP A 243 32.96 -14.20 2.94
CA ASP A 243 31.64 -14.16 3.57
C ASP A 243 30.66 -15.18 2.94
N LEU A 244 29.39 -15.14 3.34
CA LEU A 244 28.31 -15.91 2.72
C LEU A 244 27.42 -14.99 1.87
N LEU A 245 26.70 -15.57 0.91
CA LEU A 245 25.60 -14.93 0.18
C LEU A 245 24.26 -15.17 0.90
N ALA A 246 24.29 -15.14 2.23
CA ALA A 246 23.15 -15.36 3.12
C ALA A 246 22.67 -14.00 3.62
N LEU A 247 21.38 -13.84 3.87
CA LEU A 247 21.02 -12.85 4.90
C LEU A 247 21.60 -13.32 6.23
N PRO A 248 21.69 -12.45 7.25
CA PRO A 248 22.18 -12.86 8.55
C PRO A 248 21.53 -14.15 8.99
N SER A 249 22.35 -15.10 9.41
CA SER A 249 21.81 -16.37 9.86
C SER A 249 20.79 -16.15 10.98
N ALA A 250 19.66 -16.88 10.92
CA ALA A 250 18.65 -16.85 11.98
C ALA A 250 19.25 -17.17 13.37
N ASN A 251 20.43 -17.80 13.42
CA ASN A 251 21.14 -18.13 14.65
C ASN A 251 22.55 -17.53 14.63
N GLN A 252 22.75 -16.42 15.32
CA GLN A 252 24.06 -15.81 15.51
C GLN A 252 24.81 -16.43 16.70
N SER A 253 26.01 -16.96 16.45
CA SER A 253 26.94 -17.38 17.52
C SER A 253 28.16 -16.45 17.55
N LEU A 254 28.30 -15.71 18.65
CA LEU A 254 29.36 -14.74 18.83
C LEU A 254 30.60 -15.41 19.47
N GLY A 255 31.61 -15.73 18.67
CA GLY A 255 32.89 -16.33 19.10
C GLY A 255 34.01 -15.33 19.45
N ASP A 256 35.16 -15.85 19.92
CA ASP A 256 36.33 -15.09 20.44
C ASP A 256 37.08 -14.27 19.34
N ILE A 257 36.89 -14.60 18.06
CA ILE A 257 37.62 -14.01 16.91
C ILE A 257 37.18 -12.55 16.61
N TYR A 258 36.02 -12.11 17.10
CA TYR A 258 35.37 -10.87 16.64
C TYR A 258 35.60 -9.63 17.52
N TRP A 259 36.42 -9.72 18.58
CA TRP A 259 36.51 -8.70 19.64
C TRP A 259 37.90 -8.05 19.81
N THR A 260 38.72 -7.99 18.74
CA THR A 260 40.10 -7.50 18.87
C THR A 260 40.27 -5.99 19.11
N ASN A 261 39.21 -5.16 19.09
CA ASN A 261 39.30 -3.76 19.53
C ASN A 261 38.00 -3.28 20.18
N ASN A 262 38.05 -3.01 21.48
CA ASN A 262 36.96 -2.49 22.31
C ASN A 262 36.64 -1.00 22.05
N THR A 263 36.78 -0.54 20.79
CA THR A 263 36.59 0.88 20.38
C THR A 263 36.05 1.06 18.94
N GLY A 264 35.59 -0.01 18.27
CA GLY A 264 35.05 0.09 16.91
C GLY A 264 33.92 -0.91 16.68
N GLY A 265 32.95 -0.50 15.86
CA GLY A 265 31.85 -1.36 15.42
C GLY A 265 32.40 -2.58 14.70
N ASN A 266 32.22 -3.75 15.28
CA ASN A 266 32.53 -5.02 14.62
C ASN A 266 31.28 -5.44 13.85
N THR A 267 31.42 -5.65 12.54
CA THR A 267 30.36 -6.20 11.69
C THR A 267 30.34 -7.72 11.87
N VAL A 268 29.24 -8.24 12.39
CA VAL A 268 28.95 -9.67 12.53
C VAL A 268 27.67 -9.92 11.76
N ASP A 269 27.78 -10.62 10.63
CA ASP A 269 26.65 -11.23 9.91
C ASP A 269 25.44 -10.27 9.83
N GLY A 270 25.60 -9.12 9.15
CA GLY A 270 24.58 -8.06 9.00
C GLY A 270 24.35 -7.11 10.19
N PHE A 271 25.10 -7.26 11.29
CA PHE A 271 25.00 -6.38 12.46
C PHE A 271 26.31 -5.69 12.80
N THR A 272 26.26 -4.41 13.10
CA THR A 272 27.29 -3.72 13.88
C THR A 272 27.02 -3.88 15.37
N LEU A 273 27.96 -4.48 16.10
CA LEU A 273 27.91 -4.58 17.56
C LEU A 273 28.75 -3.49 18.22
N SER A 274 28.18 -2.83 19.23
CA SER A 274 28.87 -1.80 20.04
C SER A 274 28.63 -1.97 21.54
N GLU A 275 29.64 -1.65 22.35
CA GLU A 275 29.61 -1.62 23.81
C GLU A 275 29.82 -0.17 24.27
N SER A 276 29.05 0.30 25.25
CA SER A 276 29.03 1.72 25.63
C SER A 276 29.33 2.02 27.10
N THR A 277 29.67 1.02 27.91
CA THR A 277 29.89 1.14 29.37
C THR A 277 31.36 1.01 29.79
N GLY A 278 32.28 0.84 28.83
CA GLY A 278 33.71 0.75 29.11
C GLY A 278 34.08 -0.51 29.89
N ALA A 279 33.30 -1.58 29.70
CA ALA A 279 33.50 -2.84 30.39
C ALA A 279 34.83 -3.51 29.99
N VAL A 280 35.52 -4.14 30.96
CA VAL A 280 36.77 -4.88 30.72
C VAL A 280 36.44 -6.34 30.46
N ARG A 281 37.06 -6.92 29.43
CA ARG A 281 36.88 -8.32 29.00
C ARG A 281 37.99 -9.23 29.53
N GLU A 282 37.66 -10.49 29.84
CA GLU A 282 38.64 -11.58 29.93
C GLU A 282 38.48 -12.52 28.72
N SER A 283 39.59 -13.05 28.18
CA SER A 283 39.56 -13.91 27.00
C SER A 283 39.04 -15.32 27.29
N SER A 284 38.03 -15.76 26.52
CA SER A 284 37.47 -17.12 26.53
C SER A 284 37.17 -17.60 25.10
N PRO A 285 37.60 -18.81 24.68
CA PRO A 285 37.49 -19.32 23.30
C PRO A 285 36.09 -19.46 22.68
N GLY A 286 35.01 -19.17 23.41
CA GLY A 286 33.64 -19.37 22.92
C GLY A 286 32.59 -18.46 23.55
N SER A 287 33.00 -17.37 24.19
CA SER A 287 32.07 -16.46 24.87
C SER A 287 32.62 -15.06 25.08
N ILE A 288 31.72 -14.09 25.17
CA ILE A 288 32.06 -12.73 25.59
C ILE A 288 31.90 -12.65 27.11
N TYR A 289 33.01 -12.71 27.85
CA TYR A 289 33.03 -12.57 29.32
C TYR A 289 33.39 -11.15 29.75
N PHE A 290 32.49 -10.49 30.47
CA PHE A 290 32.74 -9.18 31.06
C PHE A 290 33.10 -9.32 32.55
N SER A 291 34.26 -8.80 32.95
CA SER A 291 34.74 -8.86 34.33
C SER A 291 34.28 -7.68 35.19
N SER A 292 33.97 -6.54 34.57
CA SER A 292 33.49 -5.34 35.26
C SER A 292 32.78 -4.36 34.31
N SER A 293 31.87 -3.55 34.87
CA SER A 293 31.39 -2.31 34.25
C SER A 293 31.77 -1.13 35.13
N SER A 294 32.06 0.02 34.52
CA SER A 294 32.38 1.26 35.24
C SER A 294 31.18 2.19 35.42
N VAL A 295 30.01 1.84 34.87
CA VAL A 295 28.85 2.74 34.80
C VAL A 295 27.76 2.32 35.79
N ALA A 296 27.40 3.25 36.67
CA ALA A 296 26.24 3.16 37.55
C ALA A 296 25.02 3.84 36.92
N ASP A 297 23.83 3.34 37.22
CA ASP A 297 22.56 3.98 36.91
C ASP A 297 22.16 5.00 37.98
N GLY A 298 21.02 5.68 37.76
CA GLY A 298 20.50 6.70 38.69
C GLY A 298 20.14 6.17 40.09
N ASN A 299 20.09 4.84 40.25
CA ASN A 299 19.79 4.15 41.50
C ASN A 299 21.05 3.57 42.16
N GLY A 300 22.23 3.79 41.59
CA GLY A 300 23.51 3.27 42.10
C GLY A 300 23.78 1.80 41.73
N ASN A 301 22.95 1.20 40.88
CA ASN A 301 23.17 -0.14 40.36
C ASN A 301 24.13 -0.08 39.17
N TYR A 302 24.99 -1.07 39.02
CA TYR A 302 25.92 -1.12 37.90
C TYR A 302 25.33 -1.94 36.77
N TYR A 303 25.48 -1.44 35.55
CA TYR A 303 24.96 -2.10 34.36
C TYR A 303 25.98 -2.13 33.23
N TYR A 304 25.79 -3.06 32.31
CA TYR A 304 26.48 -3.06 31.03
C TYR A 304 25.45 -3.06 29.90
N GLN A 305 25.86 -2.55 28.75
CA GLN A 305 24.99 -2.36 27.61
C GLN A 305 25.69 -2.74 26.31
N LEU A 306 25.04 -3.60 25.52
CA LEU A 306 25.38 -3.83 24.12
C LEU A 306 24.26 -3.32 23.22
N THR A 307 24.66 -2.77 22.09
CA THR A 307 23.75 -2.36 21.03
C THR A 307 24.12 -3.09 19.76
N TRP A 308 23.15 -3.85 19.22
CA TRP A 308 23.18 -4.40 17.88
C TRP A 308 22.46 -3.43 16.96
N THR A 309 23.13 -3.01 15.90
CA THR A 309 22.55 -2.16 14.87
C THR A 309 22.65 -2.91 13.56
N ALA A 310 21.58 -2.99 12.79
CA ALA A 310 21.66 -3.50 11.44
C ALA A 310 22.65 -2.65 10.64
N ASP A 311 23.58 -3.29 9.91
CA ASP A 311 24.67 -2.57 9.26
C ASP A 311 24.26 -1.86 7.97
N ASN A 312 23.04 -2.10 7.48
CA ASN A 312 22.47 -1.59 6.23
C ASN A 312 23.25 -2.03 4.98
N VAL A 313 24.13 -3.01 5.11
CA VAL A 313 24.79 -3.69 3.99
C VAL A 313 23.98 -4.95 3.71
N ASP A 314 23.98 -5.89 4.66
CA ASP A 314 23.31 -7.19 4.51
C ASP A 314 21.92 -7.19 5.18
N LEU A 315 21.70 -6.33 6.19
CA LEU A 315 20.44 -6.23 6.94
C LEU A 315 20.08 -4.79 7.26
N GLY A 316 18.82 -4.40 7.02
CA GLY A 316 18.32 -3.04 7.29
C GLY A 316 17.39 -2.95 8.51
N LYS A 317 16.32 -3.75 8.48
CA LYS A 317 15.38 -3.95 9.59
C LYS A 317 15.18 -5.44 9.82
N PHE A 318 14.66 -5.81 10.99
CA PHE A 318 14.41 -7.20 11.37
C PHE A 318 13.43 -7.31 12.54
N ASP A 319 12.91 -8.51 12.77
CA ASP A 319 12.13 -8.86 13.96
C ASP A 319 13.01 -9.60 14.98
N LEU A 320 12.75 -9.37 16.27
CA LEU A 320 13.48 -10.01 17.37
C LEU A 320 12.56 -10.87 18.22
N ASP A 321 12.76 -12.19 18.11
CA ASP A 321 11.94 -13.20 18.78
C ASP A 321 12.57 -13.78 20.05
N GLY A 322 13.90 -13.75 20.19
CA GLY A 322 14.55 -14.44 21.29
C GLY A 322 16.04 -14.15 21.47
N LEU A 323 16.55 -14.47 22.65
CA LEU A 323 17.97 -14.40 23.00
C LEU A 323 18.34 -15.61 23.87
N VAL A 324 19.52 -16.21 23.68
CA VAL A 324 20.06 -17.22 24.61
C VAL A 324 21.34 -16.69 25.25
N ILE A 325 21.35 -16.61 26.57
CA ILE A 325 22.44 -16.03 27.36
C ILE A 325 23.05 -17.14 28.21
N GLN A 326 24.35 -17.38 28.15
CA GLN A 326 24.98 -18.35 29.04
C GLN A 326 25.37 -17.70 30.37
N CYS A 327 24.84 -18.25 31.45
CA CYS A 327 25.10 -17.78 32.80
C CYS A 327 26.17 -18.63 33.50
N PHE A 328 27.24 -18.03 34.01
CA PHE A 328 28.28 -18.75 34.77
C PHE A 328 28.05 -18.72 36.28
N GLY A 329 28.55 -19.76 36.94
CA GLY A 329 28.39 -20.00 38.36
C GLY A 329 29.08 -19.03 39.29
N GLY A 330 28.29 -18.45 40.20
CA GLY A 330 28.74 -17.55 41.26
C GLY A 330 27.73 -16.45 41.56
N SER A 331 26.92 -16.63 42.61
CA SER A 331 26.16 -15.58 43.31
C SER A 331 25.34 -14.59 42.46
N MET A 332 24.87 -14.94 41.25
CA MET A 332 23.94 -14.10 40.49
C MET A 332 22.65 -13.91 41.27
N THR A 333 22.58 -12.82 42.02
CA THR A 333 21.47 -12.49 42.90
C THR A 333 20.89 -11.21 42.37
N ASN A 334 19.61 -11.21 42.00
CA ASN A 334 18.85 -10.05 41.53
C ASN A 334 19.52 -9.32 40.35
N TYR A 335 19.53 -9.95 39.18
CA TYR A 335 19.89 -9.28 37.93
C TYR A 335 18.63 -8.95 37.14
N GLN A 336 18.67 -7.82 36.42
CA GLN A 336 17.64 -7.42 35.48
C GLN A 336 18.23 -7.33 34.07
N LEU A 337 17.54 -7.92 33.12
CA LEU A 337 17.82 -7.83 31.70
C LEU A 337 16.73 -6.97 31.05
N ASP A 338 17.11 -5.88 30.41
CA ASP A 338 16.22 -5.04 29.64
C ASP A 338 16.60 -5.15 28.16
N VAL A 339 15.67 -5.61 27.33
CA VAL A 339 15.77 -5.56 25.87
C VAL A 339 14.97 -4.37 25.41
N SER A 340 15.57 -3.48 24.63
CA SER A 340 14.89 -2.27 24.14
C SER A 340 15.21 -1.99 22.68
N ALA A 341 14.23 -1.48 21.94
CA ALA A 341 14.36 -1.14 20.52
C ALA A 341 13.44 0.03 20.15
N ILE A 342 13.58 0.55 18.93
CA ILE A 342 12.61 1.49 18.34
C ILE A 342 11.78 0.69 17.32
N SER A 343 10.52 0.44 17.63
CA SER A 343 9.55 -0.20 16.73
C SER A 343 8.38 0.75 16.48
N GLY A 344 7.95 0.88 15.22
CA GLY A 344 6.88 1.82 14.84
C GLY A 344 7.15 3.29 15.22
N GLY A 345 8.42 3.68 15.38
CA GLY A 345 8.83 5.02 15.84
C GLY A 345 8.72 5.26 17.35
N ALA A 346 8.33 4.27 18.14
CA ALA A 346 8.25 4.33 19.59
C ALA A 346 9.31 3.41 20.24
N THR A 347 9.80 3.79 21.42
CA THR A 347 10.65 2.89 22.20
C THR A 347 9.81 1.79 22.83
N VAL A 348 10.19 0.54 22.55
CA VAL A 348 9.66 -0.67 23.20
C VAL A 348 10.72 -1.24 24.13
N THR A 349 10.30 -1.74 25.29
CA THR A 349 11.19 -2.37 26.26
C THR A 349 10.51 -3.59 26.88
N GLN A 350 11.26 -4.69 27.01
CA GLN A 350 10.85 -5.87 27.75
C GLN A 350 11.91 -6.23 28.79
N SER A 351 11.47 -6.43 30.02
CA SER A 351 12.34 -6.61 31.19
C SER A 351 12.18 -8.00 31.79
N PHE A 352 13.30 -8.61 32.17
CA PHE A 352 13.35 -9.93 32.79
C PHE A 352 14.23 -9.89 34.03
N THR A 353 13.80 -10.54 35.12
CA THR A 353 14.55 -10.57 36.37
C THR A 353 14.96 -12.00 36.72
N PHE A 354 16.23 -12.19 37.08
CA PHE A 354 16.81 -13.49 37.35
C PHE A 354 17.57 -13.52 38.68
N SER A 355 17.45 -14.64 39.40
CA SER A 355 18.20 -14.95 40.62
C SER A 355 18.57 -16.44 40.63
N GLY A 356 19.85 -16.74 40.83
CA GLY A 356 20.36 -18.11 40.92
C GLY A 356 20.44 -18.89 39.61
N ALA A 357 20.27 -18.24 38.45
CA ALA A 357 20.37 -18.91 37.14
C ALA A 357 21.78 -19.46 36.89
N GLN A 358 21.88 -20.67 36.31
CA GLN A 358 23.12 -21.36 35.97
C GLN A 358 22.94 -22.05 34.61
N GLY A 359 23.90 -21.89 33.70
CA GLY A 359 23.81 -22.44 32.35
C GLY A 359 23.07 -21.52 31.36
N PRO A 360 22.64 -22.03 30.18
CA PRO A 360 21.96 -21.24 29.17
C PRO A 360 20.58 -20.78 29.66
N LEU A 361 20.31 -19.51 29.46
CA LEU A 361 19.08 -18.80 29.79
C LEU A 361 18.45 -18.33 28.50
N THR A 362 17.31 -18.93 28.15
CA THR A 362 16.51 -18.49 27.01
C THR A 362 15.56 -17.37 27.43
N VAL A 363 15.61 -16.27 26.70
CA VAL A 363 14.76 -15.10 26.86
C VAL A 363 13.88 -15.02 25.62
N ASN A 364 12.59 -15.30 25.78
CA ASN A 364 11.62 -15.16 24.69
C ASN A 364 11.22 -13.69 24.60
N ILE A 365 11.39 -13.09 23.44
CA ILE A 365 11.02 -11.71 23.16
C ILE A 365 9.66 -11.69 22.46
N ASP A 366 8.83 -10.72 22.80
CA ASP A 366 7.54 -10.54 22.13
C ASP A 366 7.76 -9.86 20.77
N SER A 367 7.78 -10.65 19.71
CA SER A 367 8.01 -10.19 18.33
C SER A 367 6.96 -9.20 17.83
N SER A 368 5.74 -9.25 18.39
CA SER A 368 4.71 -8.24 18.09
C SER A 368 5.03 -6.84 18.65
N MET A 369 5.99 -6.74 19.58
CA MET A 369 6.54 -5.49 20.07
C MET A 369 7.86 -5.13 19.42
N PHE A 370 8.68 -6.12 19.04
CA PHE A 370 10.02 -5.95 18.50
C PHE A 370 10.10 -6.31 17.01
N ASN A 371 9.09 -5.89 16.26
CA ASN A 371 9.07 -6.01 14.81
C ASN A 371 9.68 -4.78 14.14
N ASP A 372 10.30 -5.05 13.00
CA ASP A 372 10.68 -4.08 11.99
C ASP A 372 11.69 -3.04 12.53
N ILE A 373 12.54 -3.52 13.45
CA ILE A 373 13.53 -2.74 14.18
C ILE A 373 14.85 -2.68 13.41
N SER A 374 15.55 -1.54 13.45
CA SER A 374 16.88 -1.40 12.84
C SER A 374 18.02 -1.74 13.80
N GLY A 375 17.68 -2.18 15.01
CA GLY A 375 18.63 -2.45 16.08
C GLY A 375 17.94 -2.57 17.44
N PHE A 376 18.59 -3.27 18.35
CA PHE A 376 18.16 -3.38 19.74
C PHE A 376 19.33 -3.19 20.70
N THR A 377 18.99 -2.82 21.91
CA THR A 377 19.91 -2.68 23.03
C THR A 377 19.59 -3.72 24.09
N LEU A 378 20.61 -4.48 24.49
CA LEU A 378 20.57 -5.36 25.65
C LEU A 378 21.28 -4.66 26.81
N ARG A 379 20.53 -4.39 27.87
CA ARG A 379 21.06 -3.85 29.11
C ARG A 379 20.95 -4.90 30.21
N VAL A 380 22.06 -5.15 30.90
CA VAL A 380 22.10 -6.03 32.06
C VAL A 380 22.44 -5.19 33.28
N THR A 381 21.55 -5.17 34.26
CA THR A 381 21.70 -4.40 35.51
C THR A 381 21.84 -5.35 36.69
N ASN A 382 22.86 -5.13 37.53
CA ASN A 382 22.99 -5.82 38.81
C ASN A 382 22.22 -5.06 39.90
N LEU A 383 21.24 -5.69 40.54
CA LEU A 383 20.41 -5.12 41.61
C LEU A 383 20.77 -5.62 43.03
N ASN A 384 21.89 -6.32 43.21
CA ASN A 384 22.37 -6.77 44.52
C ASN A 384 23.30 -5.78 45.24
N GLY A 385 23.53 -4.60 44.67
CA GLY A 385 24.38 -3.56 45.24
C GLY A 385 25.88 -3.79 45.04
N SER A 386 26.29 -4.82 44.30
CA SER A 386 27.66 -4.96 43.82
C SER A 386 27.95 -3.93 42.73
N THR A 387 29.20 -3.49 42.66
CA THR A 387 29.69 -2.55 41.65
C THR A 387 30.13 -3.22 40.35
N SER A 388 29.72 -4.46 40.10
CA SER A 388 30.09 -5.22 38.90
C SER A 388 28.95 -6.14 38.46
N VAL A 389 28.81 -6.31 37.14
CA VAL A 389 27.90 -7.25 36.48
C VAL A 389 28.57 -8.60 36.13
N ALA A 390 29.68 -8.94 36.80
CA ALA A 390 30.46 -10.14 36.51
C ALA A 390 29.60 -11.43 36.41
N ASN A 391 29.90 -12.28 35.42
CA ASN A 391 29.43 -13.66 35.21
C ASN A 391 28.32 -13.92 34.17
N MET A 392 28.06 -12.99 33.23
CA MET A 392 27.19 -13.29 32.07
C MET A 392 27.99 -13.38 30.78
N ASP A 393 27.84 -14.51 30.08
CA ASP A 393 28.43 -14.77 28.78
C ASP A 393 27.34 -14.77 27.71
N LEU A 394 27.55 -14.02 26.63
CA LEU A 394 26.70 -14.12 25.44
C LEU A 394 27.28 -15.20 24.52
N GLN A 395 26.56 -16.32 24.36
CA GLN A 395 27.01 -17.46 23.54
C GLN A 395 26.16 -17.70 22.29
N GLN A 396 24.86 -17.38 22.31
CA GLN A 396 23.99 -17.58 21.14
C GLN A 396 22.79 -16.63 21.12
N VAL A 397 22.74 -15.72 20.14
CA VAL A 397 21.56 -14.90 19.89
C VAL A 397 20.78 -15.56 18.76
N LEU A 398 19.59 -16.06 19.07
CA LEU A 398 18.68 -16.68 18.10
C LEU A 398 17.68 -15.62 17.63
N LEU A 399 17.92 -15.04 16.46
CA LEU A 399 17.00 -14.09 15.82
C LEU A 399 16.12 -14.89 14.87
N THR A 400 14.92 -15.30 15.31
CA THR A 400 13.95 -15.86 14.36
C THR A 400 13.22 -14.74 13.61
N ASP A 401 12.91 -14.98 12.34
CA ASP A 401 12.21 -14.08 11.42
C ASP A 401 12.94 -12.76 11.07
N LEU A 402 14.23 -12.85 10.69
CA LEU A 402 14.94 -11.75 10.04
C LEU A 402 14.39 -11.51 8.63
N LYS A 403 13.16 -11.00 8.51
CA LYS A 403 12.62 -10.58 7.21
C LYS A 403 13.43 -9.38 6.69
N GLY A 404 13.66 -9.35 5.38
CA GLY A 404 14.21 -8.18 4.71
C GLY A 404 13.37 -6.92 4.96
N PRO A 405 13.83 -5.72 4.57
CA PRO A 405 13.08 -4.48 4.78
C PRO A 405 11.67 -4.60 4.21
N ASN A 406 10.66 -4.52 5.08
CA ASN A 406 9.26 -4.60 4.69
C ASN A 406 8.89 -3.44 3.75
N ALA A 407 8.32 -3.74 2.58
CA ALA A 407 7.78 -2.74 1.68
C ALA A 407 6.29 -2.52 1.96
N ASP A 408 5.87 -1.26 2.00
CA ASP A 408 4.44 -0.96 2.18
C ASP A 408 3.60 -1.58 1.05
N PRO A 409 2.42 -2.15 1.35
CA PRO A 409 1.51 -2.60 0.32
C PRO A 409 1.09 -1.43 -0.59
N VAL A 410 0.84 -1.72 -1.85
CA VAL A 410 0.41 -0.73 -2.83
C VAL A 410 -1.09 -0.84 -3.08
N LEU A 411 -1.84 0.18 -2.64
CA LEU A 411 -3.25 0.36 -2.95
C LEU A 411 -3.45 1.35 -4.11
N GLY A 412 -3.84 0.82 -5.26
CA GLY A 412 -4.02 1.56 -6.49
C GLY A 412 -5.47 1.76 -6.91
N GLY A 413 -5.68 2.66 -7.86
CA GLY A 413 -6.93 2.82 -8.58
C GLY A 413 -7.96 3.77 -7.95
N LEU A 414 -8.13 3.83 -6.63
CA LEU A 414 -9.25 4.61 -6.06
C LEU A 414 -9.07 6.13 -6.13
N ASN A 415 -7.83 6.63 -6.10
CA ASN A 415 -7.53 8.06 -6.05
C ASN A 415 -8.20 8.87 -7.16
N GLY A 416 -8.92 9.92 -6.76
CA GLY A 416 -9.59 10.86 -7.67
C GLY A 416 -10.91 10.35 -8.26
N ARG A 417 -11.39 9.18 -7.82
CA ARG A 417 -12.69 8.67 -8.26
C ARG A 417 -13.85 9.35 -7.54
N THR A 418 -15.01 9.27 -8.18
CA THR A 418 -16.29 9.73 -7.64
C THR A 418 -17.31 8.59 -7.58
N ALA A 419 -18.06 8.53 -6.50
CA ALA A 419 -19.24 7.69 -6.34
C ALA A 419 -20.46 8.56 -5.98
N SER A 420 -21.67 8.04 -6.17
CA SER A 420 -22.90 8.76 -5.85
C SER A 420 -23.94 7.84 -5.20
N PHE A 421 -24.40 8.20 -4.01
CA PHE A 421 -25.54 7.56 -3.36
C PHE A 421 -26.79 8.41 -3.57
N THR A 422 -27.89 7.80 -4.00
CA THR A 422 -29.20 8.45 -4.04
C THR A 422 -30.01 7.99 -2.83
N GLU A 423 -30.70 8.90 -2.19
CA GLU A 423 -31.63 8.59 -1.10
C GLU A 423 -32.59 7.45 -1.48
N ASP A 424 -32.93 6.64 -0.47
CA ASP A 424 -33.73 5.41 -0.56
C ASP A 424 -33.22 4.33 -1.52
N SER A 425 -32.04 4.52 -2.10
CA SER A 425 -31.37 3.47 -2.87
C SER A 425 -30.71 2.44 -1.95
N GLY A 426 -30.48 1.24 -2.49
CA GLY A 426 -29.66 0.24 -1.82
C GLY A 426 -28.18 0.66 -1.72
N PRO A 427 -27.34 -0.17 -1.08
CA PRO A 427 -25.92 0.11 -0.95
C PRO A 427 -25.23 0.37 -2.30
N THR A 428 -24.47 1.46 -2.37
CA THR A 428 -23.69 1.83 -3.55
C THR A 428 -22.24 1.39 -3.38
N LEU A 429 -21.64 0.82 -4.43
CA LEU A 429 -20.21 0.48 -4.44
C LEU A 429 -19.34 1.72 -4.49
N ILE A 430 -18.29 1.73 -3.68
CA ILE A 430 -17.27 2.79 -3.68
C ILE A 430 -16.37 2.69 -4.92
N ASP A 431 -16.02 1.47 -5.35
CA ASP A 431 -15.29 1.20 -6.59
C ASP A 431 -16.17 0.53 -7.65
N ALA A 432 -17.22 1.22 -8.10
CA ALA A 432 -18.14 0.68 -9.11
C ALA A 432 -17.44 0.27 -10.43
N ALA A 433 -16.28 0.86 -10.73
CA ALA A 433 -15.48 0.54 -11.91
C ALA A 433 -14.64 -0.76 -11.75
N GLY A 434 -14.47 -1.27 -10.53
CA GLY A 434 -13.70 -2.48 -10.25
C GLY A 434 -12.22 -2.38 -10.63
N LEU A 435 -11.65 -1.19 -10.52
CA LEU A 435 -10.28 -0.88 -10.96
C LEU A 435 -9.31 -0.75 -9.78
N ALA A 436 -9.76 -0.88 -8.53
CA ALA A 436 -8.87 -0.89 -7.39
C ALA A 436 -7.89 -2.07 -7.48
N THR A 437 -6.63 -1.85 -7.10
CA THR A 437 -5.60 -2.89 -7.05
C THR A 437 -4.97 -2.94 -5.68
N VAL A 438 -4.64 -4.14 -5.21
CA VAL A 438 -3.86 -4.37 -3.98
C VAL A 438 -2.75 -5.32 -4.34
N SER A 439 -1.51 -4.95 -4.04
CA SER A 439 -0.32 -5.76 -4.23
C SER A 439 0.67 -5.50 -3.12
N ASP A 440 1.50 -6.49 -2.84
CA ASP A 440 2.61 -6.42 -1.91
C ASP A 440 3.80 -7.14 -2.54
N SER A 441 5.01 -6.62 -2.39
CA SER A 441 6.20 -7.17 -3.04
C SER A 441 6.85 -8.31 -2.27
N ASP A 442 6.62 -8.37 -0.98
CA ASP A 442 7.39 -9.15 -0.02
C ASP A 442 6.50 -9.86 1.00
N SER A 443 5.22 -9.47 1.12
CA SER A 443 4.23 -10.27 1.84
C SER A 443 3.40 -11.16 0.90
N ALA A 444 3.46 -12.48 1.14
CA ALA A 444 2.64 -13.47 0.42
C ALA A 444 1.13 -13.37 0.75
N ASN A 445 0.83 -12.90 1.95
CA ASN A 445 -0.52 -12.71 2.48
C ASN A 445 -0.55 -11.50 3.42
N PHE A 446 -1.72 -11.17 3.97
CA PHE A 446 -1.92 -10.01 4.83
C PHE A 446 -2.19 -10.42 6.30
N ASP A 447 -1.63 -11.53 6.81
CA ASP A 447 -1.91 -12.01 8.18
C ASP A 447 -1.66 -10.94 9.24
N GLY A 448 -2.61 -10.70 10.15
CA GLY A 448 -2.49 -9.62 11.14
C GLY A 448 -2.65 -8.20 10.57
N GLY A 449 -2.57 -8.04 9.24
CA GLY A 449 -2.82 -6.82 8.51
C GLY A 449 -4.28 -6.36 8.56
N GLN A 450 -4.54 -5.15 8.05
CA GLN A 450 -5.87 -4.52 8.12
C GLN A 450 -6.25 -3.77 6.85
N LEU A 451 -7.49 -3.94 6.41
CA LEU A 451 -8.16 -2.98 5.53
C LEU A 451 -8.94 -1.98 6.40
N ARG A 452 -8.59 -0.70 6.30
CA ARG A 452 -9.27 0.39 7.00
C ARG A 452 -9.93 1.33 6.00
N VAL A 453 -11.21 1.62 6.24
CA VAL A 453 -12.04 2.52 5.43
C VAL A 453 -12.64 3.59 6.35
N ALA A 454 -12.35 4.85 6.08
CA ALA A 454 -12.74 5.98 6.91
C ALA A 454 -13.38 7.09 6.08
N ILE A 455 -14.37 7.79 6.63
CA ILE A 455 -14.85 9.05 6.05
C ILE A 455 -14.06 10.18 6.70
N THR A 456 -13.08 10.74 5.98
CA THR A 456 -12.14 11.73 6.51
C THR A 456 -12.64 13.17 6.39
N SER A 457 -13.65 13.41 5.57
CA SER A 457 -14.30 14.71 5.40
C SER A 457 -15.77 14.57 5.06
N GLY A 458 -16.59 15.50 5.56
CA GLY A 458 -18.04 15.55 5.31
C GLY A 458 -18.88 14.56 6.14
N GLN A 459 -18.26 13.75 7.01
CA GLN A 459 -18.91 12.67 7.76
C GLN A 459 -20.12 13.15 8.56
N GLN A 460 -21.19 12.35 8.55
CA GLN A 460 -22.37 12.45 9.40
C GLN A 460 -22.53 11.14 10.16
N SER A 461 -22.12 11.11 11.43
CA SER A 461 -22.02 9.88 12.22
C SER A 461 -23.34 9.16 12.45
N LEU A 462 -24.47 9.87 12.38
CA LEU A 462 -25.82 9.29 12.55
C LEU A 462 -26.44 8.77 11.25
N GLU A 463 -25.86 9.11 10.10
CA GLU A 463 -26.44 8.81 8.79
C GLU A 463 -25.53 7.93 7.93
N ASP A 464 -24.21 8.12 8.02
CA ASP A 464 -23.27 7.45 7.14
C ASP A 464 -22.98 6.02 7.60
N VAL A 465 -23.14 5.06 6.69
CA VAL A 465 -22.83 3.65 6.91
C VAL A 465 -21.91 3.13 5.80
N LEU A 466 -20.70 2.73 6.19
CA LEU A 466 -19.77 1.97 5.38
C LEU A 466 -20.03 0.47 5.56
N GLY A 467 -19.94 -0.30 4.48
CA GLY A 467 -20.20 -1.73 4.51
C GLY A 467 -19.42 -2.51 3.45
N ILE A 468 -19.72 -3.80 3.36
CA ILE A 468 -19.11 -4.75 2.43
C ILE A 468 -20.24 -5.50 1.72
N ARG A 469 -20.22 -5.50 0.39
CA ARG A 469 -21.20 -6.23 -0.44
C ARG A 469 -20.99 -7.73 -0.28
N ASN A 470 -22.06 -8.44 0.08
CA ASN A 470 -22.11 -9.89 0.09
C ASN A 470 -22.53 -10.43 -1.29
N GLN A 471 -21.60 -11.05 -2.01
CA GLN A 471 -21.81 -11.63 -3.34
C GLN A 471 -22.16 -13.13 -3.28
N GLY A 472 -21.80 -13.82 -2.20
CA GLY A 472 -21.89 -15.27 -2.05
C GLY A 472 -20.52 -15.94 -1.90
N THR A 473 -20.52 -17.27 -1.81
CA THR A 473 -19.34 -18.09 -1.52
C THR A 473 -18.69 -18.74 -2.75
N GLY A 474 -19.11 -18.36 -3.96
CA GLY A 474 -18.54 -18.88 -5.21
C GLY A 474 -17.10 -18.40 -5.44
N ALA A 475 -16.37 -19.07 -6.34
CA ALA A 475 -15.00 -18.70 -6.67
C ALA A 475 -14.89 -17.21 -7.08
N GLY A 476 -13.94 -16.50 -6.49
CA GLY A 476 -13.71 -15.07 -6.75
C GLY A 476 -14.72 -14.12 -6.09
N GLN A 477 -15.67 -14.61 -5.28
CA GLN A 477 -16.69 -13.79 -4.63
C GLN A 477 -16.33 -13.46 -3.19
N ILE A 478 -16.72 -12.26 -2.75
CA ILE A 478 -16.69 -11.86 -1.34
C ILE A 478 -18.02 -12.23 -0.67
N SER A 479 -17.94 -12.91 0.48
CA SER A 479 -19.08 -13.24 1.32
C SER A 479 -18.94 -12.58 2.69
N VAL A 480 -20.08 -12.19 3.27
CA VAL A 480 -20.18 -11.65 4.64
C VAL A 480 -21.15 -12.52 5.43
N SER A 481 -20.73 -13.02 6.59
CA SER A 481 -21.58 -13.81 7.50
C SER A 481 -21.29 -13.43 8.95
N GLY A 482 -22.21 -12.69 9.59
CA GLY A 482 -21.91 -12.02 10.86
C GLY A 482 -20.74 -11.05 10.66
N ALA A 483 -19.70 -11.16 11.48
CA ALA A 483 -18.46 -10.37 11.32
C ALA A 483 -17.45 -11.01 10.36
N ASN A 484 -17.70 -12.23 9.87
CA ASN A 484 -16.73 -12.99 9.07
C ASN A 484 -16.77 -12.55 7.61
N ILE A 485 -15.58 -12.37 7.03
CA ILE A 485 -15.37 -12.08 5.61
C ILE A 485 -14.71 -13.28 4.95
N SER A 486 -15.28 -13.75 3.84
CA SER A 486 -14.72 -14.87 3.09
C SER A 486 -14.52 -14.53 1.62
N TYR A 487 -13.50 -15.11 0.99
CA TYR A 487 -13.23 -15.04 -0.44
C TYR A 487 -13.24 -16.43 -1.05
N GLY A 488 -14.07 -16.69 -2.06
CA GLY A 488 -14.20 -18.04 -2.64
C GLY A 488 -14.71 -19.09 -1.65
N GLY A 489 -15.40 -18.67 -0.57
CA GLY A 489 -15.85 -19.52 0.52
C GLY A 489 -14.82 -19.76 1.64
N VAL A 490 -13.60 -19.23 1.50
CA VAL A 490 -12.53 -19.33 2.51
C VAL A 490 -12.51 -18.08 3.39
N LEU A 491 -12.49 -18.23 4.72
CA LEU A 491 -12.44 -17.13 5.68
C LEU A 491 -11.11 -16.37 5.58
N ILE A 492 -11.12 -15.09 5.21
CA ILE A 492 -9.92 -14.26 5.06
C ILE A 492 -9.76 -13.20 6.17
N GLY A 493 -10.75 -13.05 7.04
CA GLY A 493 -10.70 -12.05 8.09
C GLY A 493 -12.04 -11.78 8.76
N THR A 494 -12.04 -10.82 9.67
CA THR A 494 -13.23 -10.33 10.37
C THR A 494 -13.31 -8.82 10.32
N TYR A 495 -14.52 -8.26 10.30
CA TYR A 495 -14.70 -6.81 10.27
C TYR A 495 -15.43 -6.26 11.49
N THR A 496 -15.16 -5.00 11.79
CA THR A 496 -15.81 -4.21 12.83
C THR A 496 -16.12 -2.79 12.32
N GLY A 497 -17.01 -2.10 13.03
CA GLY A 497 -17.34 -0.69 12.76
C GLY A 497 -18.11 -0.47 11.46
N GLY A 498 -17.89 0.71 10.85
CA GLY A 498 -18.59 1.17 9.63
C GLY A 498 -19.84 2.01 9.88
N SER A 499 -20.33 2.13 11.12
CA SER A 499 -21.49 2.95 11.47
C SER A 499 -21.22 3.79 12.72
N GLY A 500 -22.11 4.75 13.03
CA GLY A 500 -21.99 5.57 14.24
C GLY A 500 -20.75 6.47 14.24
N GLY A 501 -20.20 6.80 13.07
CA GLY A 501 -18.94 7.52 12.91
C GLY A 501 -17.67 6.66 13.01
N SER A 502 -17.80 5.37 13.34
CA SER A 502 -16.66 4.45 13.43
C SER A 502 -16.16 4.03 12.04
N ASN A 503 -14.84 3.91 11.87
CA ASN A 503 -14.26 3.38 10.64
C ASN A 503 -14.71 1.93 10.43
N LEU A 504 -14.83 1.51 9.17
CA LEU A 504 -14.93 0.10 8.84
C LEU A 504 -13.50 -0.47 8.82
N VAL A 505 -13.24 -1.46 9.67
CA VAL A 505 -11.92 -2.10 9.78
C VAL A 505 -12.09 -3.60 9.59
N VAL A 506 -11.34 -4.18 8.66
CA VAL A 506 -11.23 -5.63 8.47
C VAL A 506 -9.84 -6.04 8.91
N THR A 507 -9.75 -6.94 9.88
CA THR A 507 -8.51 -7.61 10.28
C THR A 507 -8.37 -8.90 9.48
N PHE A 508 -7.27 -9.01 8.74
CA PHE A 508 -6.96 -10.15 7.89
C PHE A 508 -6.34 -11.30 8.70
N ASN A 509 -6.35 -12.49 8.12
CA ASN A 509 -5.68 -13.68 8.64
C ASN A 509 -4.70 -14.25 7.60
N SER A 510 -3.99 -15.33 7.95
CA SER A 510 -2.95 -15.95 7.11
C SER A 510 -3.37 -16.45 5.74
N VAL A 511 -4.67 -16.54 5.45
CA VAL A 511 -5.16 -16.96 4.12
C VAL A 511 -5.61 -15.77 3.26
N ALA A 512 -5.50 -14.54 3.75
CA ALA A 512 -5.82 -13.32 3.01
C ALA A 512 -4.71 -12.97 2.00
N THR A 513 -4.81 -13.48 0.77
CA THR A 513 -3.87 -13.11 -0.30
C THR A 513 -4.17 -11.72 -0.88
N ALA A 514 -3.22 -11.15 -1.63
CA ALA A 514 -3.43 -9.89 -2.36
C ALA A 514 -4.67 -9.92 -3.28
N ALA A 515 -4.95 -11.06 -3.91
CA ALA A 515 -6.15 -11.24 -4.73
C ALA A 515 -7.44 -11.14 -3.92
N ALA A 516 -7.46 -11.72 -2.71
CA ALA A 516 -8.60 -11.66 -1.80
C ALA A 516 -8.80 -10.24 -1.24
N ALA A 517 -7.72 -9.57 -0.80
CA ALA A 517 -7.74 -8.19 -0.34
C ALA A 517 -8.21 -7.23 -1.46
N GLN A 518 -7.72 -7.39 -2.68
CA GLN A 518 -8.18 -6.64 -3.85
C GLN A 518 -9.68 -6.85 -4.12
N ALA A 519 -10.16 -8.08 -4.08
CA ALA A 519 -11.57 -8.38 -4.26
C ALA A 519 -12.43 -7.74 -3.15
N LEU A 520 -11.94 -7.70 -1.92
CA LEU A 520 -12.60 -7.06 -0.79
C LEU A 520 -12.70 -5.54 -0.97
N VAL A 521 -11.61 -4.87 -1.33
CA VAL A 521 -11.60 -3.41 -1.61
C VAL A 521 -12.62 -3.05 -2.69
N ARG A 522 -12.76 -3.87 -3.73
CA ARG A 522 -13.75 -3.68 -4.81
C ARG A 522 -15.20 -3.92 -4.39
N ASN A 523 -15.43 -4.49 -3.20
CA ASN A 523 -16.75 -4.77 -2.64
C ASN A 523 -17.14 -3.83 -1.50
N LEU A 524 -16.37 -2.77 -1.24
CA LEU A 524 -16.74 -1.75 -0.27
C LEU A 524 -17.97 -0.96 -0.72
N THR A 525 -18.91 -0.74 0.19
CA THR A 525 -20.18 -0.04 -0.05
C THR A 525 -20.38 1.14 0.88
N TYR A 526 -21.22 2.07 0.45
CA TYR A 526 -21.79 3.13 1.28
C TYR A 526 -23.32 3.11 1.21
N VAL A 527 -23.95 3.42 2.35
CA VAL A 527 -25.37 3.74 2.52
C VAL A 527 -25.49 5.00 3.39
N ASN A 528 -26.50 5.82 3.11
CA ASN A 528 -27.00 6.79 4.08
C ASN A 528 -28.31 6.25 4.70
N SER A 529 -28.42 6.24 6.04
CA SER A 529 -29.57 5.70 6.77
C SER A 529 -30.68 6.73 7.03
N ASN A 530 -30.49 7.99 6.66
CA ASN A 530 -31.53 9.02 6.67
C ASN A 530 -32.25 9.02 5.31
N GLY A 531 -33.43 8.40 5.29
CA GLY A 531 -34.34 8.40 4.13
C GLY A 531 -35.48 9.39 4.32
N LEU A 532 -35.14 10.61 4.74
CA LEU A 532 -36.06 11.73 4.75
C LEU A 532 -35.34 13.01 4.32
N ASP A 533 -34.25 13.38 4.99
CA ASP A 533 -33.49 14.60 4.65
C ASP A 533 -31.99 14.37 4.88
N PRO A 534 -31.33 13.57 4.03
CA PRO A 534 -29.92 13.23 4.20
C PRO A 534 -29.03 14.45 3.93
N ASN A 535 -27.95 14.57 4.70
CA ASN A 535 -26.99 15.64 4.45
C ASN A 535 -26.27 15.43 3.11
N THR A 536 -26.47 16.37 2.18
CA THR A 536 -25.96 16.30 0.79
C THR A 536 -24.51 16.74 0.61
N SER A 537 -23.77 17.10 1.68
CA SER A 537 -22.36 17.46 1.58
C SER A 537 -21.53 16.29 1.03
N ALA A 538 -20.53 16.56 0.18
CA ALA A 538 -19.69 15.47 -0.33
C ALA A 538 -18.89 14.81 0.81
N ARG A 539 -18.80 13.48 0.80
CA ARG A 539 -17.95 12.70 1.69
C ARG A 539 -16.61 12.41 1.01
N THR A 540 -15.51 12.46 1.76
CA THR A 540 -14.23 11.90 1.30
C THR A 540 -14.00 10.59 2.03
N ILE A 541 -13.99 9.49 1.29
CA ILE A 541 -13.72 8.15 1.82
C ILE A 541 -12.25 7.81 1.53
N SER A 542 -11.49 7.56 2.60
CA SER A 542 -10.10 7.15 2.56
C SER A 542 -10.01 5.65 2.84
N VAL A 543 -9.25 4.94 2.00
CA VAL A 543 -8.98 3.50 2.14
C VAL A 543 -7.47 3.30 2.32
N THR A 544 -7.08 2.45 3.26
CA THR A 544 -5.70 1.98 3.47
C THR A 544 -5.71 0.48 3.74
N VAL A 545 -4.67 -0.21 3.28
CA VAL A 545 -4.35 -1.61 3.60
C VAL A 545 -2.99 -1.65 4.32
N SER A 546 -2.87 -2.45 5.38
CA SER A 546 -1.60 -2.84 6.00
C SER A 546 -1.38 -4.35 5.83
N ASP A 547 -0.13 -4.75 5.67
CA ASP A 547 0.31 -6.13 5.40
C ASP A 547 0.33 -7.01 6.65
N GLY A 548 0.53 -6.43 7.83
CA GLY A 548 0.70 -7.17 9.09
C GLY A 548 2.16 -7.51 9.42
N ASP A 549 3.07 -7.24 8.49
CA ASP A 549 4.52 -7.39 8.62
C ASP A 549 5.21 -6.03 8.89
N GLY A 550 4.44 -4.94 9.00
CA GLY A 550 4.92 -3.62 9.46
C GLY A 550 4.63 -2.46 8.52
N GLY A 551 4.10 -2.74 7.32
CA GLY A 551 3.85 -1.76 6.27
C GLY A 551 2.39 -1.33 6.16
N THR A 552 2.18 -0.12 5.64
CA THR A 552 0.84 0.40 5.36
C THR A 552 0.84 1.24 4.10
N SER A 553 -0.05 0.89 3.17
CA SER A 553 -0.25 1.62 1.92
C SER A 553 -0.57 3.09 2.13
N ALA A 554 -0.16 3.92 1.17
CA ALA A 554 -0.64 5.29 1.07
C ALA A 554 -2.18 5.32 0.95
N ALA A 555 -2.81 6.30 1.61
CA ALA A 555 -4.26 6.48 1.56
C ALA A 555 -4.77 6.72 0.14
N SER A 556 -5.79 5.96 -0.26
CA SER A 556 -6.49 6.11 -1.53
C SER A 556 -7.89 6.70 -1.31
N ASN A 557 -8.17 7.84 -1.92
CA ASN A 557 -9.34 8.66 -1.62
C ASN A 557 -10.39 8.65 -2.74
N VAL A 558 -11.66 8.47 -2.36
CA VAL A 558 -12.85 8.55 -3.22
C VAL A 558 -13.76 9.68 -2.72
N THR A 559 -14.25 10.52 -3.62
CA THR A 559 -15.28 11.52 -3.30
C THR A 559 -16.66 10.92 -3.54
N LEU A 560 -17.52 10.92 -2.53
CA LEU A 560 -18.89 10.42 -2.61
C LEU A 560 -19.88 11.58 -2.49
N SER A 561 -20.79 11.72 -3.47
CA SER A 561 -21.91 12.66 -3.38
C SER A 561 -23.18 11.97 -2.88
N VAL A 562 -23.91 12.62 -1.98
CA VAL A 562 -25.24 12.19 -1.53
C VAL A 562 -26.30 13.03 -2.24
N ILE A 563 -27.25 12.37 -2.90
CA ILE A 563 -28.32 13.00 -3.67
C ILE A 563 -29.63 12.74 -2.93
N ALA A 564 -30.18 13.78 -2.30
CA ALA A 564 -31.51 13.73 -1.69
C ALA A 564 -32.61 13.62 -2.76
N THR A 565 -33.67 12.91 -2.44
CA THR A 565 -34.90 12.77 -3.22
C THR A 565 -36.04 13.41 -2.46
N ASN A 566 -36.90 14.15 -3.16
CA ASN A 566 -38.01 14.82 -2.50
C ASN A 566 -39.06 13.81 -1.99
N ASP A 567 -39.36 13.86 -0.71
CA ASP A 567 -40.38 13.02 -0.08
C ASP A 567 -41.78 13.64 -0.07
N ALA A 568 -42.78 12.79 0.16
CA ALA A 568 -44.15 13.24 0.34
C ALA A 568 -44.38 13.70 1.78
N PRO A 569 -45.05 14.84 2.01
CA PRO A 569 -45.27 15.32 3.36
C PRO A 569 -46.16 14.38 4.18
N MET A 570 -45.75 14.12 5.42
CA MET A 570 -46.44 13.26 6.36
C MET A 570 -47.14 14.07 7.46
N LEU A 571 -48.37 13.65 7.80
CA LEU A 571 -49.17 14.25 8.89
C LEU A 571 -49.32 13.29 10.06
N ALA A 572 -49.21 13.79 11.29
CA ALA A 572 -49.46 13.02 12.51
C ALA A 572 -50.19 13.86 13.59
N PRO A 573 -51.21 13.35 14.31
CA PRO A 573 -51.83 12.05 14.13
C PRO A 573 -52.71 12.03 12.87
N ALA A 574 -52.74 10.88 12.16
CA ALA A 574 -53.53 10.71 10.94
C ALA A 574 -55.04 10.59 11.20
N ASN A 575 -55.43 10.16 12.41
CA ASN A 575 -56.82 9.88 12.79
C ASN A 575 -57.15 10.59 14.11
N ASN A 576 -58.17 11.44 14.09
CA ASN A 576 -58.71 12.07 15.30
C ASN A 576 -60.24 11.90 15.31
N VAL A 577 -60.81 11.58 16.47
CA VAL A 577 -62.26 11.48 16.65
C VAL A 577 -62.70 12.64 17.51
N ILE A 578 -63.59 13.47 16.96
CA ILE A 578 -64.10 14.67 17.63
C ILE A 578 -65.61 14.61 17.68
N GLY A 579 -66.16 14.94 18.84
CA GLY A 579 -67.60 15.16 19.00
C GLY A 579 -67.99 16.55 18.49
N TYR A 580 -69.05 16.62 17.70
CA TYR A 580 -69.72 17.86 17.32
C TYR A 580 -71.18 17.79 17.79
N THR A 581 -71.60 18.77 18.58
CA THR A 581 -73.00 18.92 18.96
C THR A 581 -73.70 19.79 17.93
N GLU A 582 -74.92 19.43 17.54
CA GLU A 582 -75.72 20.26 16.63
C GLU A 582 -75.82 21.71 17.14
N ASN A 583 -75.80 22.66 16.21
CA ASN A 583 -75.81 24.10 16.49
C ASN A 583 -74.67 24.63 17.40
N ALA A 584 -73.66 23.81 17.70
CA ALA A 584 -72.49 24.27 18.41
C ALA A 584 -71.62 25.19 17.53
N ALA A 585 -70.71 25.92 18.18
CA ALA A 585 -69.65 26.61 17.47
C ALA A 585 -68.74 25.61 16.72
N ALA A 586 -68.03 26.09 15.70
CA ALA A 586 -67.10 25.27 14.93
C ALA A 586 -66.02 24.65 15.84
N VAL A 587 -65.71 23.36 15.62
CA VAL A 587 -64.77 22.60 16.43
C VAL A 587 -63.52 22.26 15.61
N ALA A 588 -62.33 22.57 16.15
CA ALA A 588 -61.05 22.30 15.50
C ALA A 588 -60.81 20.80 15.32
N LEU A 589 -60.47 20.38 14.10
CA LEU A 589 -60.37 18.96 13.72
C LEU A 589 -59.10 18.25 14.21
N SER A 590 -57.97 18.96 14.29
CA SER A 590 -56.72 18.34 14.70
C SER A 590 -55.75 19.37 15.28
N PRO A 591 -56.04 19.94 16.47
CA PRO A 591 -55.27 21.05 17.03
C PRO A 591 -53.82 20.68 17.39
N THR A 592 -53.49 19.39 17.49
CA THR A 592 -52.16 18.88 17.80
C THR A 592 -51.38 18.37 16.57
N LEU A 593 -51.95 18.45 15.37
CA LEU A 593 -51.36 17.91 14.13
C LEU A 593 -49.95 18.45 13.84
N THR A 594 -49.02 17.57 13.52
CA THR A 594 -47.65 17.87 13.07
C THR A 594 -47.52 17.57 11.58
N LEU A 595 -46.77 18.40 10.89
CA LEU A 595 -46.38 18.24 9.48
C LEU A 595 -44.87 17.96 9.44
N VAL A 596 -44.49 16.81 8.91
CA VAL A 596 -43.09 16.38 8.73
C VAL A 596 -42.84 16.24 7.23
N ASP A 597 -41.77 16.85 6.75
CA ASP A 597 -41.37 16.93 5.35
C ASP A 597 -39.90 17.35 5.30
N ASP A 598 -39.21 16.95 4.24
CA ASP A 598 -37.86 17.34 3.85
C ASP A 598 -37.84 18.71 3.14
N GLY A 599 -38.98 19.11 2.55
CA GLY A 599 -39.20 20.40 1.94
C GLY A 599 -39.42 21.55 2.95
N SER A 600 -38.89 22.72 2.60
CA SER A 600 -39.04 23.94 3.40
C SER A 600 -40.23 24.83 2.99
N SER A 601 -40.92 24.50 1.89
CA SER A 601 -42.01 25.32 1.35
C SER A 601 -43.16 24.50 0.76
N PHE A 602 -44.39 24.95 1.01
CA PHE A 602 -45.62 24.26 0.62
C PHE A 602 -46.48 25.15 -0.26
N GLN A 603 -47.16 24.56 -1.24
CA GLN A 603 -47.98 25.27 -2.23
C GLN A 603 -49.47 25.05 -2.05
N LYS A 604 -49.84 23.89 -1.51
CA LYS A 604 -51.22 23.41 -1.48
C LYS A 604 -51.45 22.45 -0.32
N ALA A 605 -52.64 22.50 0.26
CA ALA A 605 -53.18 21.42 1.06
C ALA A 605 -54.69 21.30 0.81
N THR A 606 -55.23 20.09 0.90
CA THR A 606 -56.67 19.86 0.86
C THR A 606 -57.15 19.11 2.09
N VAL A 607 -58.33 19.50 2.60
CA VAL A 607 -59.05 18.79 3.66
C VAL A 607 -60.43 18.46 3.13
N THR A 608 -60.80 17.18 3.15
CA THR A 608 -62.05 16.70 2.54
C THR A 608 -62.95 16.05 3.57
N ILE A 609 -64.23 16.43 3.60
CA ILE A 609 -65.29 15.68 4.29
C ILE A 609 -65.76 14.58 3.35
N SER A 610 -65.51 13.31 3.68
CA SER A 610 -65.88 12.17 2.82
C SER A 610 -67.38 11.87 2.87
N ASP A 611 -67.99 11.98 4.05
CA ASP A 611 -69.41 11.71 4.28
C ASP A 611 -70.22 13.01 4.27
N LEU A 612 -70.02 13.87 3.27
CA LEU A 612 -70.58 15.22 3.22
C LEU A 612 -72.11 15.23 3.27
N ARG A 613 -72.70 16.18 4.01
CA ARG A 613 -74.13 16.47 4.06
C ARG A 613 -74.38 17.95 3.82
N VAL A 614 -75.62 18.27 3.46
CA VAL A 614 -76.05 19.66 3.29
C VAL A 614 -75.93 20.39 4.62
N GLY A 615 -75.27 21.56 4.61
CA GLY A 615 -75.06 22.39 5.80
C GLY A 615 -73.67 22.24 6.43
N ASP A 616 -72.86 21.25 6.03
CA ASP A 616 -71.51 21.11 6.56
C ASP A 616 -70.52 22.08 5.94
N SER A 617 -69.60 22.54 6.77
CA SER A 617 -68.56 23.47 6.39
C SER A 617 -67.24 23.15 7.07
N LEU A 618 -66.15 23.37 6.33
CA LEU A 618 -64.80 23.47 6.86
C LEU A 618 -64.36 24.93 6.80
N THR A 619 -63.92 25.46 7.93
CA THR A 619 -63.42 26.83 8.04
C THR A 619 -62.00 26.83 8.55
N VAL A 620 -61.24 27.88 8.23
CA VAL A 620 -59.88 28.11 8.71
C VAL A 620 -59.92 29.33 9.62
N GLY A 621 -59.26 29.26 10.78
CA GLY A 621 -59.22 30.37 11.72
C GLY A 621 -58.46 31.58 11.18
N SER A 622 -57.12 31.51 11.16
CA SER A 622 -56.27 32.53 10.54
C SER A 622 -55.43 31.86 9.45
N PRO A 623 -55.68 32.15 8.16
CA PRO A 623 -54.98 31.48 7.07
C PRO A 623 -53.56 32.04 6.85
N GLY A 624 -53.20 33.15 7.50
CA GLY A 624 -51.88 33.76 7.38
C GLY A 624 -51.55 34.15 5.93
N ALA A 625 -50.45 33.61 5.40
CA ALA A 625 -50.00 33.83 4.02
C ALA A 625 -50.72 32.95 2.98
N PHE A 626 -51.57 32.01 3.41
CA PHE A 626 -52.29 31.13 2.51
C PHE A 626 -53.68 31.69 2.16
N ALA A 627 -54.17 31.34 0.98
CA ALA A 627 -55.54 31.53 0.55
C ALA A 627 -56.34 30.24 0.80
N THR A 628 -57.60 30.38 1.20
CA THR A 628 -58.47 29.25 1.51
C THR A 628 -59.78 29.34 0.75
N SER A 629 -60.28 28.21 0.27
CA SER A 629 -61.56 28.12 -0.44
C SER A 629 -62.24 26.79 -0.12
N TYR A 630 -63.48 26.83 0.36
CA TYR A 630 -64.29 25.64 0.61
C TYR A 630 -65.36 25.46 -0.46
N ASN A 631 -65.47 24.26 -1.01
CA ASN A 631 -66.52 23.90 -1.96
C ASN A 631 -67.59 23.04 -1.26
N SER A 632 -68.72 23.65 -0.91
CA SER A 632 -69.82 23.00 -0.19
C SER A 632 -70.55 21.90 -0.96
N ALA A 633 -70.36 21.79 -2.28
CA ALA A 633 -70.91 20.69 -3.08
C ALA A 633 -70.04 19.43 -3.02
N THR A 634 -68.75 19.57 -2.70
CA THR A 634 -67.77 18.46 -2.70
C THR A 634 -67.14 18.20 -1.35
N GLY A 635 -67.31 19.11 -0.38
CA GLY A 635 -66.75 18.97 0.96
C GLY A 635 -65.25 19.23 1.04
N VAL A 636 -64.66 19.79 -0.02
CA VAL A 636 -63.22 20.01 -0.13
C VAL A 636 -62.88 21.44 0.26
N LEU A 637 -62.11 21.59 1.34
CA LEU A 637 -61.37 22.80 1.66
C LEU A 637 -60.01 22.75 0.96
N THR A 638 -59.74 23.74 0.12
CA THR A 638 -58.45 23.92 -0.55
C THR A 638 -57.72 25.09 0.10
N ILE A 639 -56.47 24.85 0.51
CA ILE A 639 -55.53 25.84 1.03
C ILE A 639 -54.43 25.96 -0.03
N THR A 640 -54.14 27.17 -0.51
CA THR A 640 -53.15 27.42 -1.57
C THR A 640 -52.29 28.63 -1.25
N GLY A 641 -51.08 28.67 -1.76
CA GLY A 641 -50.12 29.74 -1.52
C GLY A 641 -48.78 29.20 -1.01
N GLY A 642 -47.74 30.04 -1.03
CA GLY A 642 -46.39 29.67 -0.61
C GLY A 642 -46.12 30.05 0.84
N GLY A 643 -45.78 29.08 1.69
CA GLY A 643 -45.39 29.31 3.07
C GLY A 643 -44.56 28.18 3.67
N SER A 644 -43.98 28.42 4.85
CA SER A 644 -43.16 27.43 5.57
C SER A 644 -44.00 26.31 6.18
N ALA A 645 -43.35 25.18 6.52
CA ALA A 645 -43.98 24.05 7.21
C ALA A 645 -44.74 24.49 8.47
N ALA A 646 -44.12 25.35 9.29
CA ALA A 646 -44.73 25.85 10.53
C ALA A 646 -45.99 26.69 10.28
N ALA A 647 -45.98 27.51 9.21
CA ALA A 647 -47.13 28.32 8.83
C ALA A 647 -48.28 27.43 8.34
N LEU A 648 -48.00 26.45 7.47
CA LEU A 648 -49.03 25.52 6.99
C LEU A 648 -49.57 24.67 8.15
N GLN A 649 -48.70 24.17 9.04
CA GLN A 649 -49.12 23.41 10.22
C GLN A 649 -50.07 24.22 11.11
N ALA A 650 -49.79 25.51 11.34
CA ALA A 650 -50.68 26.38 12.11
C ALA A 650 -52.06 26.54 11.43
N VAL A 651 -52.08 26.69 10.10
CA VAL A 651 -53.32 26.74 9.32
C VAL A 651 -54.10 25.44 9.46
N LEU A 652 -53.45 24.29 9.24
CA LEU A 652 -54.08 22.96 9.34
C LEU A 652 -54.64 22.68 10.75
N ARG A 653 -53.92 23.08 11.82
CA ARG A 653 -54.40 22.98 13.21
C ARG A 653 -55.65 23.83 13.49
N SER A 654 -55.87 24.89 12.71
CA SER A 654 -57.02 25.79 12.87
C SER A 654 -58.26 25.37 12.07
N VAL A 655 -58.14 24.35 11.20
CA VAL A 655 -59.28 23.89 10.40
C VAL A 655 -60.35 23.33 11.33
N SER A 656 -61.54 23.89 11.22
CA SER A 656 -62.66 23.60 12.11
C SER A 656 -63.90 23.17 11.32
N PHE A 657 -64.59 22.16 11.85
CA PHE A 657 -65.85 21.66 11.31
C PHE A 657 -67.04 22.34 11.99
N SER A 658 -68.05 22.67 11.20
CA SER A 658 -69.38 23.08 11.67
C SER A 658 -70.46 22.55 10.74
N SER A 659 -71.68 22.41 11.23
CA SER A 659 -72.86 22.09 10.43
C SER A 659 -74.01 23.03 10.78
N SER A 660 -74.70 23.57 9.77
CA SER A 660 -75.90 24.40 9.93
C SER A 660 -77.20 23.59 9.99
N SER A 661 -77.10 22.25 10.02
CA SER A 661 -78.27 21.37 10.12
C SER A 661 -78.68 21.21 11.57
N ASP A 662 -79.98 21.39 11.86
CA ASP A 662 -80.63 21.09 13.14
C ASP A 662 -80.84 19.58 13.36
N ASP A 663 -80.46 18.76 12.38
CA ASP A 663 -80.39 17.30 12.48
C ASP A 663 -79.18 16.82 11.65
N PRO A 664 -77.95 17.00 12.14
CA PRO A 664 -76.75 16.63 11.40
C PRO A 664 -76.61 15.10 11.24
N THR A 665 -77.40 14.31 11.97
CA THR A 665 -77.46 12.84 11.89
C THR A 665 -78.59 12.32 10.99
N PHE A 666 -79.55 13.17 10.58
CA PHE A 666 -80.76 12.80 9.81
C PHE A 666 -81.59 11.70 10.49
N GLY A 667 -81.76 11.77 11.82
CA GLY A 667 -82.65 10.87 12.59
C GLY A 667 -82.22 9.40 12.71
N GLY A 668 -80.98 9.05 12.35
CA GLY A 668 -80.43 7.69 12.53
C GLY A 668 -79.94 7.40 13.96
N PRO A 669 -79.92 6.13 14.41
CA PRO A 669 -79.32 5.78 15.71
C PRO A 669 -77.83 6.14 15.73
N ILE A 670 -77.36 6.65 16.87
CA ILE A 670 -76.04 7.26 17.15
C ILE A 670 -74.84 6.37 16.72
N PRO A 671 -73.72 6.90 16.18
CA PRO A 671 -73.60 8.03 15.26
C PRO A 671 -72.97 7.62 13.90
N PRO A 672 -73.48 8.07 12.74
CA PRO A 672 -72.69 8.06 11.52
C PRO A 672 -71.65 9.20 11.61
N GLY A 673 -70.38 8.85 11.87
CA GLY A 673 -69.28 9.81 11.91
C GLY A 673 -69.05 10.48 10.55
N ARG A 674 -68.38 11.65 10.54
CA ARG A 674 -67.83 12.23 9.31
C ARG A 674 -66.36 11.91 9.23
N SER A 675 -65.94 11.27 8.14
CA SER A 675 -64.51 11.04 7.91
C SER A 675 -63.89 12.28 7.25
N THR A 676 -62.78 12.77 7.79
CA THR A 676 -61.98 13.82 7.14
C THR A 676 -60.63 13.27 6.68
N SER A 677 -60.20 13.65 5.48
CA SER A 677 -58.88 13.30 4.94
C SER A 677 -58.09 14.56 4.59
N TRP A 678 -56.78 14.48 4.77
CA TRP A 678 -55.85 15.61 4.68
C TRP A 678 -54.73 15.27 3.70
N SER A 679 -54.41 16.18 2.78
CA SER A 679 -53.36 15.97 1.79
C SER A 679 -52.59 17.28 1.54
N PRO A 680 -51.43 17.48 2.19
CA PRO A 680 -50.50 18.57 1.90
C PRO A 680 -49.66 18.27 0.65
N THR A 681 -49.07 19.31 0.05
CA THR A 681 -48.16 19.19 -1.10
C THR A 681 -47.03 20.22 -0.98
N ALA A 682 -45.80 19.73 -0.90
CA ALA A 682 -44.57 20.51 -0.87
C ALA A 682 -44.07 20.89 -2.29
N LEU A 683 -43.16 21.85 -2.35
CA LEU A 683 -42.36 22.14 -3.55
C LEU A 683 -41.16 21.19 -3.61
N ALA A 684 -40.89 20.63 -4.80
CA ALA A 684 -39.75 19.76 -5.02
C ALA A 684 -38.42 20.44 -4.63
N LEU A 685 -37.56 19.72 -3.90
CA LEU A 685 -36.16 20.09 -3.71
C LEU A 685 -35.49 20.32 -5.08
N THR A 686 -34.89 21.50 -5.28
CA THR A 686 -34.03 21.73 -6.44
C THR A 686 -32.59 21.44 -6.02
N PRO A 687 -31.90 20.45 -6.61
CA PRO A 687 -30.51 20.20 -6.26
C PRO A 687 -29.69 21.43 -6.68
N THR A 688 -29.02 22.05 -5.71
CA THR A 688 -28.04 23.10 -5.99
C THR A 688 -26.77 22.43 -6.52
N PRO A 689 -26.33 22.68 -7.75
CA PRO A 689 -25.08 22.12 -8.23
C PRO A 689 -23.90 22.74 -7.46
N PRO A 690 -22.81 21.99 -7.22
CA PRO A 690 -21.63 22.52 -6.59
C PRO A 690 -21.06 23.67 -7.44
N SER A 691 -20.78 24.78 -6.77
CA SER A 691 -20.29 26.03 -7.37
C SER A 691 -18.86 25.86 -7.89
N SER A 692 -18.71 25.25 -9.06
CA SER A 692 -17.44 25.31 -9.79
C SER A 692 -17.32 26.68 -10.48
N ARG A 693 -16.41 27.51 -9.97
CA ARG A 693 -15.93 28.70 -10.69
C ARG A 693 -15.21 28.23 -11.95
N TRP A 694 -15.90 28.22 -13.08
CA TRP A 694 -15.27 28.17 -14.41
C TRP A 694 -15.61 29.42 -15.21
N ARG A 695 -14.55 30.14 -15.61
CA ARG A 695 -14.60 31.19 -16.63
C ARG A 695 -15.28 30.63 -17.88
N SER A 696 -16.25 31.35 -18.39
CA SER A 696 -16.88 31.07 -19.68
C SER A 696 -15.86 31.17 -20.83
N PRO A 697 -15.81 30.20 -21.76
CA PRO A 697 -15.15 30.40 -23.05
C PRO A 697 -16.09 31.19 -24.00
N PRO A 698 -15.55 31.93 -24.99
CA PRO A 698 -16.36 32.77 -25.87
C PRO A 698 -17.20 31.92 -26.83
N SER A 699 -18.44 32.37 -27.02
CA SER A 699 -19.45 31.84 -27.93
C SER A 699 -18.97 31.75 -29.38
N THR A 700 -18.97 30.56 -29.96
CA THR A 700 -18.97 30.36 -31.42
C THR A 700 -20.36 29.99 -31.90
N THR A 701 -21.19 31.00 -32.14
CA THR A 701 -22.45 30.86 -32.84
C THR A 701 -22.16 30.67 -34.34
N ARG A 702 -22.27 29.43 -34.84
CA ARG A 702 -22.48 29.19 -36.27
C ARG A 702 -23.93 29.58 -36.60
N ARG A 703 -24.10 30.59 -37.44
CA ARG A 703 -25.36 30.84 -38.19
C ARG A 703 -25.17 30.44 -39.65
N PRO A 704 -26.25 30.03 -40.35
CA PRO A 704 -26.19 29.45 -41.70
C PRO A 704 -26.04 30.52 -42.78
N CYS A 705 -25.47 30.12 -43.93
CA CYS A 705 -25.32 30.93 -45.14
C CYS A 705 -26.65 31.55 -45.62
N PRO A 706 -26.57 32.77 -46.19
CA PRO A 706 -27.31 33.05 -47.42
C PRO A 706 -26.42 33.63 -48.53
N ALA A 707 -26.94 33.48 -49.75
CA ALA A 707 -26.32 33.81 -51.02
C ALA A 707 -26.07 35.33 -51.22
N ALA A 708 -25.12 35.60 -52.11
CA ALA A 708 -24.61 36.90 -52.53
C ALA A 708 -25.63 37.80 -53.23
N LEU A 709 -25.46 39.13 -53.09
CA LEU A 709 -25.63 40.16 -54.15
C LEU A 709 -25.10 41.54 -53.66
N THR A 710 -23.97 41.97 -54.26
CA THR A 710 -23.47 43.33 -54.66
C THR A 710 -23.55 44.61 -53.77
N PRO A 711 -22.64 45.60 -53.98
CA PRO A 711 -22.15 46.53 -52.94
C PRO A 711 -22.57 48.01 -53.10
N GLY A 712 -22.51 48.78 -52.00
CA GLY A 712 -22.71 50.24 -51.99
C GLY A 712 -21.99 50.97 -50.84
N TRP A 713 -20.95 51.73 -51.22
CA TRP A 713 -20.32 52.94 -50.64
C TRP A 713 -20.65 53.52 -49.22
N VAL A 714 -19.62 53.62 -48.34
CA VAL A 714 -18.88 54.84 -47.83
C VAL A 714 -19.69 56.00 -47.16
N PRO A 715 -19.19 56.79 -46.14
CA PRO A 715 -18.31 56.54 -44.97
C PRO A 715 -18.59 57.42 -43.68
N ALA A 716 -17.68 57.30 -42.69
CA ALA A 716 -17.05 58.37 -41.88
C ALA A 716 -17.66 58.99 -40.59
N LYS A 717 -16.76 59.07 -39.58
CA LYS A 717 -16.39 60.15 -38.61
C LYS A 717 -16.39 59.67 -37.14
N THR A 718 -15.24 59.38 -36.49
CA THR A 718 -14.24 60.25 -35.81
C THR A 718 -14.79 61.12 -34.65
N PRO A 719 -13.97 61.59 -33.67
CA PRO A 719 -12.83 60.97 -32.95
C PRO A 719 -12.71 61.36 -31.44
N ALA A 720 -11.81 60.70 -30.68
CA ALA A 720 -10.91 61.21 -29.60
C ALA A 720 -11.53 61.98 -28.37
N PRO A 721 -10.79 62.29 -27.26
CA PRO A 721 -9.34 62.20 -27.03
C PRO A 721 -8.86 61.66 -25.65
N ARG A 722 -7.53 61.45 -25.57
CA ARG A 722 -6.62 61.43 -24.37
C ARG A 722 -6.53 62.85 -23.74
N PRO A 723 -5.96 63.13 -22.53
CA PRO A 723 -4.58 62.73 -22.11
C PRO A 723 -4.20 62.69 -20.59
N SER A 724 -2.89 62.42 -20.35
CA SER A 724 -1.96 62.86 -19.25
C SER A 724 -2.16 62.39 -17.80
N ARG A 725 -1.21 61.62 -17.20
CA ARG A 725 0.03 62.00 -16.43
C ARG A 725 -0.30 62.79 -15.13
N SER A 726 0.11 62.40 -13.91
CA SER A 726 1.49 62.39 -13.36
C SER A 726 1.56 61.91 -11.88
N ALA A 727 2.71 61.31 -11.47
CA ALA A 727 3.46 61.37 -10.19
C ALA A 727 2.75 61.12 -8.82
N ALA A 728 3.10 60.10 -8.00
CA ALA A 728 4.29 59.84 -7.16
C ALA A 728 4.11 60.22 -5.66
N CYS A 729 4.21 59.25 -4.75
CA CYS A 729 4.80 59.37 -3.39
C CYS A 729 4.77 58.01 -2.63
N TRP A 730 5.91 57.59 -2.07
CA TRP A 730 6.11 56.55 -1.03
C TRP A 730 6.05 57.21 0.38
N PRO A 731 6.26 56.56 1.56
CA PRO A 731 6.54 55.15 1.91
C PRO A 731 5.78 54.59 3.18
N ALA A 732 6.12 53.34 3.54
CA ALA A 732 6.38 52.82 4.91
C ALA A 732 5.37 51.87 5.61
N LEU A 733 5.97 50.82 6.21
CA LEU A 733 5.47 49.66 6.99
C LEU A 733 4.77 50.00 8.32
N PRO A 734 4.18 48.99 8.98
CA PRO A 734 4.58 48.74 10.37
C PRO A 734 4.81 47.25 10.73
N THR A 735 5.69 47.06 11.71
CA THR A 735 6.12 45.84 12.42
C THR A 735 5.31 45.59 13.73
N PRO A 736 5.50 44.46 14.45
CA PRO A 736 4.47 43.76 15.25
C PRO A 736 4.58 43.99 16.77
N THR A 737 3.63 43.40 17.53
CA THR A 737 3.71 43.27 19.00
C THR A 737 3.47 41.82 19.44
N SER A 738 4.37 41.34 20.30
CA SER A 738 4.38 40.07 21.04
C SER A 738 4.26 40.38 22.54
N MET A 739 3.55 39.53 23.29
CA MET A 739 3.60 39.43 24.75
C MET A 739 3.52 37.95 25.17
N ALA A 740 4.30 37.59 26.18
CA ALA A 740 4.66 36.22 26.60
C ALA A 740 3.93 35.78 27.91
N PRO A 741 4.32 34.70 28.65
CA PRO A 741 3.45 33.61 29.13
C PRO A 741 3.18 33.65 30.67
N PRO A 742 2.62 32.57 31.26
CA PRO A 742 3.17 32.13 32.55
C PRO A 742 3.35 30.60 32.69
N ALA A 743 4.34 30.25 33.50
CA ALA A 743 4.54 28.94 34.11
C ALA A 743 4.14 29.03 35.59
N GLU A 744 3.57 27.96 36.15
CA GLU A 744 3.73 27.58 37.57
C GLU A 744 3.40 26.09 37.77
N SER A 745 4.35 25.39 38.41
CA SER A 745 4.20 24.09 39.09
C SER A 745 3.89 24.36 40.59
N PRO A 746 3.52 23.37 41.43
CA PRO A 746 4.25 22.13 41.71
C PRO A 746 3.55 20.85 41.25
#